data_AF-A0AA86MI06-F1
#
_entry.id   AF-A0AA86MI06-F1
#
_cell.length_a   1.000
_cell.length_b   1.000
_cell.length_c   1.000
_cell.angle_alpha   90.00
_cell.angle_beta   90.00
_cell.angle_gamma   90.00
#
_symmetry.space_group_name_H-M   'P 1'
#
loop_
_entity.id
_entity.type
_entity.pdbx_description
1 polymer ?
#
loop_
_entity_poly.entity_id
_entity_poly.type
_entity_poly.pdbx_seq_one_letter_code
_entity_poly.pdbx_strand_id
1 'polypeptide(L)'
;MNQETKTLKPMFADVPADLDIAIVGSGPAGLSAASRAQQLGCNYVLFEGESHASDTIYKYQKGKHVMAEPGFLPLRSGMQFEAGKREYILGTWDKQLADQRVNIRYKKKVSTIKKLNDGAGPFELECEDGSKTTARTVILGIGLQGNIRKIGAEGDDLPAVQYTLSDPDEFQNETIVVIGAGDAAIENALGLMRKNKVFLVNRREEFARCKEGNLSQILAADNNEDLKILYNTSTIRIEEIVGTKDCEPCMNYVFKGPEGEQTLPVHRIIARLGATPPRTLVESFGVQFPNSDPSAVPALSETYESNVPGLFIVGALGGYPLIKQAMNQGYEVVDTILGLPVVPADEPLLAAKFKPLGNQSVSEVLDLILSNVPIFSGITKLQLREFMLESDLLKPAKGQIIFRKNDYTSTFFSIVEGSVDIDLVGKDGKPMVINLPRGHYFGEMGLISGRRRTATIRAGDNCVLVETPRKAMLKLIASVESVRKTIDETFVRRAISTYLAPPLDNAAIDELLSDGIDVRRYAKGEALFKDGDPADGLYLIRRGSVAISKVIKDKDVVLSYVSAGNYVGEMALLSNNPRSATVTASVFTEALVLPVAPVQRVLASNPDWKSVLLAQASKRVKSNVFREDQAFRDSDLIRFLMQEGLGEATDALIIDENLCVQCDNCETACADTHNGTSRLDRSAGPTFQNIHIPTSCRHCEHPHCMKDCPPDAIRRNENGEVMIADSCIGCGNCERNCPYGVIKMAVKAPPKKGNLLTWLLFGLGDTPGEREAAYDPNAIKKAVKCDMCAGSTGGPACVRACPTGAAIRISPEQYLVKQAEPG
;
A
#
# COMPACT_ATOMS: atom_id res chain seq x y z
N MET A 1 21.54 50.56 1.61
CA MET A 1 21.18 50.61 0.18
C MET A 1 19.66 50.68 0.14
N ASN A 2 19.11 51.87 -0.07
CA ASN A 2 17.68 52.16 0.02
C ASN A 2 16.91 51.36 -1.04
N GLN A 3 16.16 50.34 -0.62
CA GLN A 3 15.07 49.81 -1.44
C GLN A 3 13.92 50.81 -1.32
N GLU A 4 13.58 51.44 -2.44
CA GLU A 4 12.33 52.17 -2.60
C GLU A 4 11.19 51.29 -2.09
N THR A 5 10.42 51.80 -1.13
CA THR A 5 9.17 51.19 -0.65
C THR A 5 8.20 51.12 -1.81
N LYS A 6 8.26 50.03 -2.57
CA LYS A 6 7.30 49.70 -3.62
C LYS A 6 5.93 49.62 -2.95
N THR A 7 5.05 50.57 -3.23
CA THR A 7 3.71 50.59 -2.66
C THR A 7 2.99 49.31 -3.08
N LEU A 8 2.77 48.41 -2.12
CA LEU A 8 2.04 47.15 -2.35
C LEU A 8 0.63 47.51 -2.84
N LYS A 9 0.20 46.95 -3.98
CA LYS A 9 -1.15 47.16 -4.51
C LYS A 9 -1.94 45.86 -4.36
N PRO A 10 -2.73 45.69 -3.27
CA PRO A 10 -3.54 44.50 -3.09
C PRO A 10 -4.52 44.31 -4.25
N MET A 11 -4.86 43.05 -4.56
CA MET A 11 -5.96 42.72 -5.45
C MET A 11 -7.22 43.43 -4.98
N PHE A 12 -7.97 43.98 -5.94
CA PHE A 12 -9.18 44.75 -5.68
C PHE A 12 -8.96 45.97 -4.77
N ALA A 13 -7.77 46.60 -4.81
CA ALA A 13 -7.46 47.82 -4.03
C ALA A 13 -8.49 48.96 -4.20
N ASP A 14 -9.17 49.01 -5.34
CA ASP A 14 -10.19 50.03 -5.64
C ASP A 14 -11.58 49.68 -5.07
N VAL A 15 -11.77 48.47 -4.52
CA VAL A 15 -13.02 48.03 -3.89
C VAL A 15 -13.06 48.48 -2.42
N PRO A 16 -14.08 49.22 -1.97
CA PRO A 16 -14.24 49.60 -0.56
C PRO A 16 -14.58 48.37 0.30
N ALA A 17 -13.83 48.17 1.39
CA ALA A 17 -14.05 47.10 2.37
C ALA A 17 -13.42 47.46 3.72
N ASP A 18 -13.85 46.80 4.80
CA ASP A 18 -13.26 46.97 6.13
C ASP A 18 -11.84 46.39 6.21
N LEU A 19 -11.56 45.33 5.44
CA LEU A 19 -10.30 44.57 5.44
C LEU A 19 -9.76 44.39 4.02
N ASP A 20 -8.44 44.36 3.87
CA ASP A 20 -7.78 43.86 2.66
C ASP A 20 -7.91 42.34 2.56
N ILE A 21 -7.66 41.65 3.68
CA ILE A 21 -7.60 40.18 3.74
C ILE A 21 -8.36 39.67 4.96
N ALA A 22 -9.36 38.81 4.76
CA ALA A 22 -9.95 37.99 5.82
C ALA A 22 -9.39 36.57 5.74
N ILE A 23 -8.78 36.09 6.83
CA ILE A 23 -8.23 34.73 6.92
C ILE A 23 -9.15 33.90 7.80
N VAL A 24 -9.64 32.77 7.32
CA VAL A 24 -10.64 31.95 8.03
C VAL A 24 -10.00 30.61 8.42
N GLY A 25 -9.83 30.39 9.72
CA GLY A 25 -9.24 29.19 10.32
C GLY A 25 -7.76 29.36 10.68
N SER A 26 -7.40 29.10 11.95
CA SER A 26 -6.04 29.27 12.47
C SER A 26 -5.19 28.00 12.43
N GLY A 27 -5.45 27.11 11.46
CA GLY A 27 -4.54 26.01 11.15
C GLY A 27 -3.17 26.51 10.66
N PRO A 28 -2.19 25.62 10.41
CA PRO A 28 -0.83 26.02 10.04
C PRO A 28 -0.75 26.98 8.84
N ALA A 29 -1.60 26.77 7.82
CA ALA A 29 -1.69 27.67 6.68
C ALA A 29 -2.22 29.06 7.06
N GLY A 30 -3.29 29.12 7.86
CA GLY A 30 -3.89 30.37 8.31
C GLY A 30 -2.96 31.17 9.23
N LEU A 31 -2.24 30.50 10.14
CA LEU A 31 -1.21 31.16 10.96
C LEU A 31 -0.08 31.74 10.11
N SER A 32 0.37 30.97 9.11
CA SER A 32 1.41 31.45 8.20
C SER A 32 0.96 32.66 7.38
N ALA A 33 -0.27 32.63 6.85
CA ALA A 33 -0.87 33.75 6.14
C ALA A 33 -1.01 34.98 7.05
N ALA A 34 -1.48 34.81 8.29
CA ALA A 34 -1.63 35.91 9.23
C ALA A 34 -0.28 36.52 9.62
N SER A 35 0.72 35.67 9.87
CA SER A 35 2.10 36.11 10.10
C SER A 35 2.67 36.90 8.92
N ARG A 36 2.45 36.43 7.68
CA ARG A 36 2.92 37.12 6.47
C ARG A 36 2.19 38.45 6.25
N ALA A 37 0.87 38.48 6.42
CA ALA A 37 0.06 39.70 6.32
C ALA A 37 0.49 40.74 7.37
N GLN A 38 0.80 40.30 8.59
CA GLN A 38 1.36 41.15 9.65
C GLN A 38 2.71 41.76 9.25
N GLN A 39 3.64 40.94 8.73
CA GLN A 39 4.97 41.40 8.32
C GLN A 39 4.93 42.45 7.21
N LEU A 40 3.95 42.34 6.30
CA LEU A 40 3.76 43.26 5.18
C LEU A 40 2.85 44.45 5.50
N GLY A 41 2.33 44.53 6.74
CA GLY A 41 1.49 45.64 7.20
C GLY A 41 0.11 45.71 6.54
N CYS A 42 -0.45 44.57 6.11
CA CYS A 42 -1.79 44.52 5.53
C CYS A 42 -2.87 44.85 6.57
N ASN A 43 -4.02 45.37 6.13
CA ASN A 43 -5.21 45.42 6.98
C ASN A 43 -5.93 44.07 6.92
N TYR A 44 -5.70 43.20 7.90
CA TYR A 44 -6.24 41.83 7.91
C TYR A 44 -6.81 41.42 9.27
N VAL A 45 -7.64 40.38 9.26
CA VAL A 45 -8.08 39.65 10.47
C VAL A 45 -8.01 38.15 10.23
N LEU A 46 -7.51 37.40 11.22
CA LEU A 46 -7.61 35.95 11.30
C LEU A 46 -8.78 35.55 12.20
N PHE A 47 -9.76 34.84 11.64
CA PHE A 47 -10.94 34.32 12.34
C PHE A 47 -10.69 32.89 12.82
N GLU A 48 -10.86 32.64 14.11
CA GLU A 48 -10.77 31.31 14.74
C GLU A 48 -12.07 31.00 15.48
N GLY A 49 -12.65 29.83 15.19
CA GLY A 49 -13.90 29.39 15.80
C GLY A 49 -13.75 28.97 17.26
N GLU A 50 -12.57 28.51 17.64
CA GLU A 50 -12.26 28.05 18.99
C GLU A 50 -11.70 29.16 19.88
N SER A 51 -11.51 28.84 21.17
CA SER A 51 -10.91 29.72 22.17
C SER A 51 -9.38 29.79 22.13
N HIS A 52 -8.75 29.02 21.23
CA HIS A 52 -7.31 28.86 21.10
C HIS A 52 -6.93 28.73 19.63
N ALA A 53 -5.65 28.95 19.29
CA ALA A 53 -5.16 28.84 17.91
C ALA A 53 -4.79 27.40 17.55
N SER A 54 -4.74 27.08 16.26
CA SER A 54 -4.26 25.78 15.75
C SER A 54 -5.02 24.55 16.26
N ASP A 55 -6.35 24.65 16.34
CA ASP A 55 -7.24 23.62 16.87
C ASP A 55 -6.98 22.21 16.29
N THR A 56 -6.63 22.12 15.00
CA THR A 56 -6.28 20.83 14.37
C THR A 56 -5.12 20.11 15.07
N ILE A 57 -4.07 20.85 15.44
CA ILE A 57 -2.90 20.31 16.13
C ILE A 57 -3.13 20.26 17.63
N TYR A 58 -3.93 21.19 18.18
CA TYR A 58 -4.38 21.11 19.56
C TYR A 58 -5.12 19.80 19.86
N LYS A 59 -6.01 19.37 18.95
CA LYS A 59 -6.75 18.10 19.00
C LYS A 59 -5.90 16.86 18.71
N TYR A 60 -4.61 17.01 18.38
CA TYR A 60 -3.73 15.85 18.34
C TYR A 60 -3.58 15.28 19.75
N GLN A 61 -3.33 13.97 19.82
CA GLN A 61 -3.03 13.29 21.07
C GLN A 61 -1.90 14.00 21.84
N LYS A 62 -2.07 14.11 23.15
CA LYS A 62 -1.07 14.64 24.07
C LYS A 62 0.27 13.90 23.95
N GLY A 63 1.35 14.68 23.95
CA GLY A 63 2.71 14.16 23.80
C GLY A 63 3.04 13.62 22.41
N LYS A 64 2.12 13.69 21.43
CA LYS A 64 2.37 13.27 20.05
C LYS A 64 3.61 13.99 19.51
N HIS A 65 4.51 13.23 18.90
CA HIS A 65 5.61 13.79 18.13
C HIS A 65 5.10 14.14 16.72
N VAL A 66 5.11 15.42 16.37
CA VAL A 66 4.68 15.92 15.08
C VAL A 66 5.89 16.09 14.19
N MET A 67 5.90 15.43 13.04
CA MET A 67 7.01 15.44 12.10
C MET A 67 6.94 16.65 11.15
N ALA A 68 8.08 17.29 10.88
CA ALA A 68 8.21 18.40 9.93
C ALA A 68 8.58 17.93 8.51
N GLU A 69 7.76 17.04 7.96
CA GLU A 69 7.95 16.48 6.61
C GLU A 69 7.28 17.33 5.51
N PRO A 70 7.84 17.36 4.29
CA PRO A 70 9.10 16.71 3.90
C PRO A 70 10.32 17.50 4.41
N GLY A 71 11.39 16.80 4.79
CA GLY A 71 12.63 17.43 5.28
C GLY A 71 13.33 18.27 4.21
N PHE A 72 13.21 17.89 2.94
CA PHE A 72 13.84 18.57 1.80
C PHE A 72 13.16 19.89 1.39
N LEU A 73 11.92 20.13 1.84
CA LEU A 73 11.20 21.36 1.50
C LEU A 73 11.61 22.48 2.49
N PRO A 74 11.99 23.67 2.02
CA PRO A 74 12.27 24.81 2.89
C PRO A 74 10.96 25.34 3.51
N LEU A 75 11.03 25.86 4.74
CA LEU A 75 9.92 26.58 5.38
C LEU A 75 10.11 28.09 5.19
N ARG A 76 9.13 28.76 4.59
CA ARG A 76 9.16 30.22 4.32
C ARG A 76 8.37 31.06 5.31
N SER A 77 7.49 30.40 6.07
CA SER A 77 6.60 31.06 7.02
C SER A 77 7.37 31.87 8.06
N GLY A 78 6.79 32.98 8.50
CA GLY A 78 7.22 33.70 9.71
C GLY A 78 6.92 32.94 11.01
N MET A 79 6.10 31.88 10.93
CA MET A 79 5.88 30.94 12.03
C MET A 79 6.89 29.80 11.93
N GLN A 80 7.60 29.51 13.02
CA GLN A 80 8.60 28.45 13.05
C GLN A 80 7.92 27.09 13.14
N PHE A 81 8.44 26.08 12.44
CA PHE A 81 7.95 24.72 12.55
C PHE A 81 9.07 23.71 12.33
N GLU A 82 9.39 22.99 13.40
CA GLU A 82 10.34 21.89 13.43
C GLU A 82 9.67 20.65 14.05
N ALA A 83 10.27 19.48 13.81
CA ALA A 83 9.75 18.25 14.39
C ALA A 83 9.85 18.31 15.91
N GLY A 84 8.78 17.96 16.62
CA GLY A 84 8.75 18.10 18.08
C GLY A 84 7.45 17.61 18.70
N LYS A 85 7.40 17.64 20.03
CA LYS A 85 6.15 17.33 20.74
C LYS A 85 5.09 18.38 20.45
N ARG A 86 3.83 17.94 20.35
CA ARG A 86 2.64 18.79 20.16
C ARG A 86 2.68 20.04 21.03
N GLU A 87 2.95 19.90 22.32
CA GLU A 87 2.94 20.99 23.30
C GLU A 87 4.03 22.02 23.04
N TYR A 88 5.21 21.58 22.61
CA TYR A 88 6.31 22.47 22.25
C TYR A 88 5.97 23.31 21.01
N ILE A 89 5.36 22.68 20.00
CA ILE A 89 4.94 23.35 18.77
C ILE A 89 3.86 24.39 19.07
N LEU A 90 2.81 24.00 19.80
CA LEU A 90 1.73 24.91 20.18
C LEU A 90 2.27 26.10 21.02
N GLY A 91 3.10 25.82 22.03
CA GLY A 91 3.69 26.88 22.85
C GLY A 91 4.61 27.82 22.06
N THR A 92 5.32 27.30 21.06
CA THR A 92 6.13 28.12 20.15
C THR A 92 5.25 29.02 19.30
N TRP A 93 4.17 28.48 18.72
CA TRP A 93 3.24 29.27 17.91
C TRP A 93 2.49 30.31 18.72
N ASP A 94 1.99 29.97 19.91
CA ASP A 94 1.31 30.93 20.79
C ASP A 94 2.22 32.11 21.15
N LYS A 95 3.49 31.83 21.49
CA LYS A 95 4.49 32.86 21.73
C LYS A 95 4.72 33.73 20.49
N GLN A 96 4.88 33.13 19.31
CA GLN A 96 5.12 33.87 18.07
C GLN A 96 3.91 34.72 17.67
N LEU A 97 2.68 34.24 17.88
CA LEU A 97 1.47 35.02 17.63
C LEU A 97 1.43 36.28 18.50
N ALA A 98 1.80 36.14 19.78
CA ALA A 98 1.89 37.27 20.71
C ALA A 98 3.03 38.24 20.33
N ASP A 99 4.24 37.72 20.08
CA ASP A 99 5.43 38.50 19.75
C ASP A 99 5.24 39.31 18.45
N GLN A 100 4.61 38.70 17.43
CA GLN A 100 4.29 39.35 16.15
C GLN A 100 3.04 40.24 16.22
N ARG A 101 2.26 40.16 17.31
CA ARG A 101 0.97 40.85 17.48
C ARG A 101 -0.01 40.54 16.36
N VAL A 102 -0.15 39.26 16.04
CA VAL A 102 -1.08 38.81 14.99
C VAL A 102 -2.53 39.18 15.37
N ASN A 103 -3.26 39.77 14.43
CA ASN A 103 -4.66 40.17 14.62
C ASN A 103 -5.60 38.97 14.47
N ILE A 104 -5.75 38.21 15.55
CA ILE A 104 -6.64 37.04 15.62
C ILE A 104 -7.91 37.33 16.43
N ARG A 105 -9.05 36.82 15.97
CA ARG A 105 -10.36 36.90 16.64
C ARG A 105 -10.82 35.48 16.97
N TYR A 106 -10.70 35.11 18.24
CA TYR A 106 -11.17 33.84 18.78
C TYR A 106 -12.69 33.81 18.96
N LYS A 107 -13.27 32.60 19.00
CA LYS A 107 -14.72 32.35 19.10
C LYS A 107 -15.53 33.04 18.00
N LYS A 108 -14.92 33.21 16.81
CA LYS A 108 -15.53 33.79 15.61
C LYS A 108 -15.52 32.78 14.49
N LYS A 109 -16.43 31.81 14.55
CA LYS A 109 -16.61 30.80 13.51
C LYS A 109 -17.39 31.41 12.35
N VAL A 110 -16.74 31.53 11.19
CA VAL A 110 -17.38 32.04 9.96
C VAL A 110 -18.33 30.98 9.40
N SER A 111 -19.59 31.36 9.21
CA SER A 111 -20.66 30.49 8.69
C SER A 111 -21.03 30.82 7.24
N THR A 112 -20.90 32.09 6.84
CA THR A 112 -21.24 32.56 5.49
C THR A 112 -20.13 33.43 4.91
N ILE A 113 -19.80 33.20 3.64
CA ILE A 113 -18.96 34.09 2.82
C ILE A 113 -19.73 34.35 1.54
N LYS A 114 -20.05 35.62 1.26
CA LYS A 114 -20.79 36.01 0.06
C LYS A 114 -20.11 37.17 -0.63
N LYS A 115 -19.91 37.07 -1.95
CA LYS A 115 -19.43 38.20 -2.75
C LYS A 115 -20.58 39.16 -3.06
N LEU A 116 -20.42 40.44 -2.74
CA LEU A 116 -21.44 41.48 -2.94
C LEU A 116 -21.44 42.03 -4.37
N ASN A 117 -22.47 42.82 -4.71
CA ASN A 117 -22.64 43.51 -6.00
C ASN A 117 -22.45 42.58 -7.21
N ASP A 118 -23.13 41.44 -7.22
CA ASP A 118 -23.06 40.43 -8.29
C ASP A 118 -21.63 39.99 -8.66
N GLY A 119 -20.74 39.96 -7.66
CA GLY A 119 -19.35 39.53 -7.80
C GLY A 119 -18.33 40.65 -8.03
N ALA A 120 -18.79 41.89 -8.19
CA ALA A 120 -17.93 43.08 -8.38
C ALA A 120 -17.58 43.81 -7.07
N GLY A 121 -18.28 43.51 -5.98
CA GLY A 121 -18.07 44.11 -4.66
C GLY A 121 -17.12 43.30 -3.75
N PRO A 122 -16.94 43.73 -2.48
CA PRO A 122 -16.17 42.97 -1.52
C PRO A 122 -16.90 41.68 -1.10
N PHE A 123 -16.21 40.83 -0.37
CA PHE A 123 -16.83 39.73 0.35
C PHE A 123 -17.46 40.24 1.64
N GLU A 124 -18.69 39.84 1.94
CA GLU A 124 -19.28 39.90 3.27
C GLU A 124 -19.05 38.55 3.97
N LEU A 125 -18.49 38.60 5.17
CA LEU A 125 -18.32 37.46 6.06
C LEU A 125 -19.28 37.58 7.24
N GLU A 126 -19.99 36.50 7.56
CA GLU A 126 -20.87 36.40 8.73
C GLU A 126 -20.39 35.27 9.64
N CYS A 127 -20.29 35.56 10.93
CA CYS A 127 -19.98 34.58 11.97
C CYS A 127 -21.25 33.96 12.57
N GLU A 128 -21.12 32.78 13.19
CA GLU A 128 -22.25 32.10 13.88
C GLU A 128 -22.90 32.94 14.99
N ASP A 129 -22.19 33.91 15.55
CA ASP A 129 -22.72 34.86 16.54
C ASP A 129 -23.42 36.09 15.93
N GLY A 130 -23.60 36.11 14.61
CA GLY A 130 -24.25 37.17 13.84
C GLY A 130 -23.38 38.37 13.51
N SER A 131 -22.12 38.41 13.95
CA SER A 131 -21.21 39.51 13.59
C SER A 131 -20.80 39.46 12.11
N LYS A 132 -20.74 40.64 11.48
CA LYS A 132 -20.43 40.81 10.05
C LYS A 132 -19.23 41.72 9.81
N THR A 133 -18.49 41.47 8.74
CA THR A 133 -17.43 42.35 8.24
C THR A 133 -17.27 42.20 6.72
N THR A 134 -16.62 43.17 6.08
CA THR A 134 -16.30 43.10 4.65
C THR A 134 -14.80 42.98 4.38
N ALA A 135 -14.42 42.20 3.37
CA ALA A 135 -13.03 42.04 2.95
C ALA A 135 -12.87 42.04 1.43
N ARG A 136 -11.77 42.59 0.91
CA ARG A 136 -11.45 42.54 -0.54
C ARG A 136 -11.12 41.13 -1.01
N THR A 137 -10.39 40.40 -0.19
CA THR A 137 -9.99 39.01 -0.45
C THR A 137 -10.19 38.14 0.78
N VAL A 138 -10.37 36.84 0.54
CA VAL A 138 -10.56 35.85 1.61
C VAL A 138 -9.58 34.70 1.41
N ILE A 139 -8.90 34.30 2.48
CA ILE A 139 -8.08 33.09 2.54
C ILE A 139 -8.79 32.07 3.43
N LEU A 140 -9.22 30.96 2.83
CA LEU A 140 -9.90 29.87 3.51
C LEU A 140 -8.88 28.78 3.93
N GLY A 141 -8.56 28.74 5.22
CA GLY A 141 -7.60 27.82 5.84
C GLY A 141 -8.24 26.82 6.83
N ILE A 142 -9.49 26.42 6.58
CA ILE A 142 -10.33 25.66 7.52
C ILE A 142 -9.98 24.16 7.64
N GLY A 143 -9.12 23.64 6.75
CA GLY A 143 -8.72 22.23 6.75
C GLY A 143 -9.89 21.27 6.46
N LEU A 144 -9.78 20.02 6.95
CA LEU A 144 -10.77 18.96 6.74
C LEU A 144 -11.40 18.42 8.03
N GLN A 145 -10.83 18.74 9.20
CA GLN A 145 -11.10 18.00 10.45
C GLN A 145 -12.52 18.16 11.01
N GLY A 146 -13.30 19.15 10.58
CA GLY A 146 -14.68 19.34 11.03
C GLY A 146 -15.66 18.25 10.55
N ASN A 147 -15.27 17.39 9.62
CA ASN A 147 -16.16 16.40 8.99
C ASN A 147 -15.51 15.00 8.97
N ILE A 148 -15.42 14.37 10.15
CA ILE A 148 -14.76 13.07 10.37
C ILE A 148 -15.60 11.94 9.77
N ARG A 149 -14.94 10.96 9.14
CA ARG A 149 -15.59 9.74 8.65
C ARG A 149 -16.05 8.87 9.82
N LYS A 150 -17.32 8.47 9.82
CA LYS A 150 -17.89 7.53 10.79
C LYS A 150 -17.67 6.07 10.39
N ILE A 151 -17.83 5.15 11.35
CA ILE A 151 -17.68 3.71 11.08
C ILE A 151 -18.77 3.25 10.11
N GLY A 152 -20.00 3.75 10.30
CA GLY A 152 -21.17 3.42 9.49
C GLY A 152 -21.76 2.04 9.80
N ALA A 153 -21.50 1.52 11.00
CA ALA A 153 -22.00 0.25 11.49
C ALA A 153 -23.02 0.48 12.62
N GLU A 154 -23.91 -0.47 12.86
CA GLU A 154 -24.82 -0.42 14.01
C GLU A 154 -24.02 -0.30 15.33
N GLY A 155 -24.46 0.60 16.22
CA GLY A 155 -23.82 0.89 17.51
C GLY A 155 -22.58 1.80 17.43
N ASP A 156 -22.31 2.45 16.30
CA ASP A 156 -21.17 3.37 16.14
C ASP A 156 -21.33 4.75 16.81
N ASP A 157 -22.48 4.96 17.46
CA ASP A 157 -22.88 6.14 18.23
C ASP A 157 -22.88 5.89 19.76
N LEU A 158 -22.58 4.66 20.19
CA LEU A 158 -22.47 4.33 21.62
C LEU A 158 -21.42 5.24 22.32
N PRO A 159 -21.63 5.63 23.59
CA PRO A 159 -20.77 6.60 24.29
C PRO A 159 -19.29 6.20 24.38
N ALA A 160 -18.99 4.90 24.38
CA ALA A 160 -17.64 4.36 24.42
C ALA A 160 -16.98 4.22 23.03
N VAL A 161 -17.65 4.67 21.97
CA VAL A 161 -17.10 4.82 20.61
C VAL A 161 -16.69 6.28 20.41
N GLN A 162 -15.39 6.51 20.23
CA GLN A 162 -14.81 7.83 20.08
C GLN A 162 -14.12 7.98 18.73
N TYR A 163 -14.22 9.16 18.13
CA TYR A 163 -13.61 9.47 16.81
C TYR A 163 -12.32 10.28 16.91
N THR A 164 -11.96 10.66 18.12
CA THR A 164 -10.75 11.39 18.50
C THR A 164 -10.22 10.80 19.80
N LEU A 165 -8.94 11.02 20.07
CA LEU A 165 -8.31 10.66 21.34
C LEU A 165 -7.41 11.81 21.77
N SER A 166 -7.77 12.42 22.89
CA SER A 166 -7.09 13.61 23.43
C SER A 166 -5.86 13.23 24.26
N ASP A 167 -6.02 12.33 25.22
CA ASP A 167 -4.94 11.85 26.08
C ASP A 167 -5.04 10.32 26.25
N PRO A 168 -4.08 9.53 25.75
CA PRO A 168 -4.07 8.08 25.94
C PRO A 168 -3.84 7.68 27.40
N ASP A 169 -3.25 8.55 28.23
CA ASP A 169 -2.91 8.23 29.61
C ASP A 169 -4.13 8.29 30.55
N GLU A 170 -5.28 8.78 30.06
CA GLU A 170 -6.59 8.74 30.73
C GLU A 170 -7.15 7.32 30.85
N PHE A 171 -6.70 6.40 30.00
CA PHE A 171 -7.21 5.02 29.94
C PHE A 171 -6.16 4.03 30.44
N GLN A 172 -6.56 3.12 31.33
CA GLN A 172 -5.67 2.12 31.92
C GLN A 172 -6.41 0.82 32.15
N ASN A 173 -5.73 -0.30 31.89
CA ASN A 173 -6.26 -1.67 32.03
C ASN A 173 -7.53 -1.94 31.19
N GLU A 174 -7.74 -1.18 30.11
CA GLU A 174 -8.85 -1.40 29.18
C GLU A 174 -8.43 -2.32 28.02
N THR A 175 -9.42 -2.99 27.44
CA THR A 175 -9.33 -3.59 26.09
C THR A 175 -9.90 -2.62 25.08
N ILE A 176 -9.04 -2.06 24.23
CA ILE A 176 -9.38 -0.98 23.31
C ILE A 176 -9.14 -1.42 21.87
N VAL A 177 -10.15 -1.21 21.02
CA VAL A 177 -10.00 -1.36 19.57
C VAL A 177 -9.76 0.00 18.94
N VAL A 178 -8.66 0.15 18.21
CA VAL A 178 -8.39 1.32 17.38
C VAL A 178 -8.70 0.96 15.93
N ILE A 179 -9.58 1.72 15.27
CA ILE A 179 -9.97 1.43 13.88
C ILE A 179 -9.36 2.47 12.94
N GLY A 180 -8.47 2.04 12.05
CA GLY A 180 -7.87 2.90 11.04
C GLY A 180 -6.46 2.47 10.62
N ALA A 181 -6.03 2.94 9.44
CA ALA A 181 -4.73 2.60 8.85
C ALA A 181 -3.88 3.85 8.51
N GLY A 182 -4.26 5.02 9.02
CA GLY A 182 -3.50 6.26 8.88
C GLY A 182 -2.61 6.51 10.10
N ASP A 183 -1.71 7.50 9.98
CA ASP A 183 -0.77 7.87 11.04
C ASP A 183 -1.46 8.13 12.39
N ALA A 184 -2.59 8.84 12.38
CA ALA A 184 -3.33 9.12 13.60
C ALA A 184 -3.79 7.84 14.32
N ALA A 185 -4.30 6.85 13.58
CA ALA A 185 -4.71 5.57 14.15
C ALA A 185 -3.54 4.83 14.79
N ILE A 186 -2.40 4.79 14.08
CA ILE A 186 -1.17 4.15 14.53
C ILE A 186 -0.65 4.83 15.80
N GLU A 187 -0.56 6.15 15.82
CA GLU A 187 -0.09 6.91 16.97
C GLU A 187 -1.01 6.74 18.19
N ASN A 188 -2.32 6.69 17.96
CA ASN A 188 -3.29 6.41 19.02
C ASN A 188 -3.11 4.99 19.59
N ALA A 189 -2.92 3.98 18.74
CA ALA A 189 -2.64 2.62 19.18
C ALA A 189 -1.33 2.52 19.99
N LEU A 190 -0.24 3.11 19.49
CA LEU A 190 1.06 3.16 20.17
C LEU A 190 1.00 3.93 21.50
N GLY A 191 0.17 4.97 21.60
CA GLY A 191 -0.03 5.70 22.85
C GLY A 191 -0.76 4.87 23.90
N LEU A 192 -1.83 4.19 23.48
CA LEU A 192 -2.71 3.41 24.36
C LEU A 192 -2.08 2.10 24.83
N MET A 193 -1.26 1.44 24.01
CA MET A 193 -0.70 0.11 24.31
C MET A 193 0.17 0.09 25.58
N ARG A 194 0.68 1.25 26.00
CA ARG A 194 1.54 1.37 27.19
C ARG A 194 0.86 0.95 28.49
N LYS A 195 -0.47 1.03 28.56
CA LYS A 195 -1.27 0.75 29.76
C LYS A 195 -2.52 -0.08 29.49
N ASN A 196 -2.74 -0.50 28.24
CA ASN A 196 -3.99 -1.10 27.79
C ASN A 196 -3.72 -2.25 26.82
N LYS A 197 -4.68 -3.17 26.71
CA LYS A 197 -4.67 -4.20 25.66
C LYS A 197 -5.27 -3.61 24.40
N VAL A 198 -4.45 -3.43 23.35
CA VAL A 198 -4.86 -2.72 22.13
C VAL A 198 -4.94 -3.66 20.93
N PHE A 199 -6.04 -3.53 20.19
CA PHE A 199 -6.21 -4.15 18.88
C PHE A 199 -6.32 -3.06 17.81
N LEU A 200 -5.44 -3.06 16.81
CA LEU A 200 -5.49 -2.12 15.69
C LEU A 200 -6.16 -2.78 14.48
N VAL A 201 -7.33 -2.30 14.09
CA VAL A 201 -8.10 -2.82 12.95
C VAL A 201 -7.74 -2.08 11.67
N ASN A 202 -7.25 -2.85 10.69
CA ASN A 202 -7.02 -2.39 9.32
C ASN A 202 -7.91 -3.18 8.34
N ARG A 203 -8.73 -2.45 7.56
CA ARG A 203 -9.60 -3.04 6.52
C ARG A 203 -8.81 -3.62 5.35
N ARG A 204 -7.55 -3.22 5.20
CA ARG A 204 -6.65 -3.67 4.13
C ARG A 204 -5.60 -4.61 4.71
N GLU A 205 -4.82 -5.21 3.82
CA GLU A 205 -3.67 -6.03 4.16
C GLU A 205 -2.41 -5.22 4.51
N GLU A 206 -2.37 -3.94 4.12
CA GLU A 206 -1.18 -3.09 4.28
C GLU A 206 -1.55 -1.66 4.73
N PHE A 207 -0.56 -0.94 5.26
CA PHE A 207 -0.68 0.47 5.64
C PHE A 207 -0.18 1.39 4.52
N ALA A 208 -0.97 1.53 3.45
CA ALA A 208 -0.57 2.27 2.25
C ALA A 208 -0.37 3.79 2.45
N ARG A 209 -0.91 4.38 3.53
CA ARG A 209 -0.98 5.84 3.72
C ARG A 209 -0.16 6.36 4.90
N CYS A 210 0.53 5.51 5.66
CA CYS A 210 1.27 5.95 6.84
C CYS A 210 2.73 6.28 6.54
N LYS A 211 3.32 7.07 7.42
CA LYS A 211 4.74 7.40 7.41
C LYS A 211 5.59 6.19 7.80
N GLU A 212 6.82 6.16 7.33
CA GLU A 212 7.73 5.02 7.53
C GLU A 212 8.13 4.81 8.99
N GLY A 213 8.31 5.91 9.75
CA GLY A 213 8.56 5.84 11.18
C GLY A 213 7.40 5.19 11.95
N ASN A 214 6.17 5.65 11.68
CA ASN A 214 4.96 5.09 12.30
C ASN A 214 4.75 3.63 11.92
N LEU A 215 4.95 3.29 10.64
CA LEU A 215 4.87 1.91 10.16
C LEU A 215 5.86 1.01 10.89
N SER A 216 7.12 1.45 11.01
CA SER A 216 8.16 0.66 11.68
C SER A 216 7.82 0.42 13.15
N GLN A 217 7.31 1.44 13.84
CA GLN A 217 6.93 1.35 15.26
C GLN A 217 5.73 0.44 15.50
N ILE A 218 4.66 0.58 14.72
CA ILE A 218 3.44 -0.24 14.93
C ILE A 218 3.70 -1.71 14.65
N LEU A 219 4.52 -2.01 13.65
CA LEU A 219 4.88 -3.38 13.31
C LEU A 219 5.82 -4.01 14.33
N ALA A 220 6.75 -3.23 14.89
CA ALA A 220 7.58 -3.68 16.00
C ALA A 220 6.73 -3.97 17.24
N ALA A 221 5.77 -3.09 17.58
CA ALA A 221 4.85 -3.30 18.70
C ALA A 221 3.99 -4.56 18.53
N ASP A 222 3.47 -4.78 17.33
CA ASP A 222 2.69 -5.97 16.98
C ASP A 222 3.54 -7.25 17.01
N ASN A 223 4.83 -7.16 16.66
CA ASN A 223 5.77 -8.29 16.72
C ASN A 223 6.24 -8.61 18.14
N ASN A 224 6.32 -7.61 19.00
CA ASN A 224 6.64 -7.79 20.42
C ASN A 224 5.40 -8.19 21.25
N GLU A 225 4.24 -8.35 20.61
CA GLU A 225 2.94 -8.62 21.25
C GLU A 225 2.49 -7.52 22.22
N ASP A 226 3.04 -6.30 22.11
CA ASP A 226 2.62 -5.11 22.87
C ASP A 226 1.19 -4.67 22.46
N LEU A 227 0.81 -4.96 21.21
CA LEU A 227 -0.55 -4.83 20.67
C LEU A 227 -0.78 -5.89 19.59
N LYS A 228 -2.02 -6.01 19.09
CA LYS A 228 -2.32 -6.90 17.96
C LYS A 228 -2.94 -6.15 16.78
N ILE A 229 -2.41 -6.33 15.58
CA ILE A 229 -3.00 -5.81 14.34
C ILE A 229 -3.95 -6.85 13.72
N LEU A 230 -5.16 -6.41 13.37
CA LEU A 230 -6.17 -7.19 12.68
C LEU A 230 -6.28 -6.70 11.23
N TYR A 231 -5.63 -7.41 10.30
CA TYR A 231 -5.65 -7.11 8.87
C TYR A 231 -6.88 -7.66 8.17
N ASN A 232 -7.20 -7.10 6.98
CA ASN A 232 -8.37 -7.49 6.18
C ASN A 232 -9.65 -7.58 7.03
N THR A 233 -9.76 -6.70 8.02
CA THR A 233 -10.80 -6.78 9.04
C THR A 233 -11.75 -5.59 8.93
N SER A 234 -13.04 -5.88 8.83
CA SER A 234 -14.10 -4.86 8.77
C SER A 234 -15.09 -5.03 9.92
N THR A 235 -15.47 -3.91 10.54
CA THR A 235 -16.54 -3.84 11.53
C THR A 235 -17.87 -4.26 10.91
N ILE A 236 -18.60 -5.16 11.58
CA ILE A 236 -19.98 -5.52 11.23
C ILE A 236 -20.94 -4.68 12.07
N ARG A 237 -20.80 -4.74 13.40
CA ARG A 237 -21.65 -4.06 14.38
C ARG A 237 -20.94 -3.95 15.73
N ILE A 238 -21.46 -3.08 16.59
CA ILE A 238 -21.01 -2.86 17.96
C ILE A 238 -22.24 -3.03 18.86
N GLU A 239 -22.19 -3.98 19.76
CA GLU A 239 -23.31 -4.30 20.64
C GLU A 239 -22.97 -3.84 22.05
N GLU A 240 -23.86 -3.08 22.69
CA GLU A 240 -23.73 -2.77 24.12
C GLU A 240 -24.00 -4.04 24.93
N ILE A 241 -23.18 -4.28 25.96
CA ILE A 241 -23.40 -5.34 26.94
C ILE A 241 -23.54 -4.72 28.32
N VAL A 242 -24.41 -5.30 29.14
CA VAL A 242 -24.58 -4.87 30.52
C VAL A 242 -23.35 -5.32 31.31
N GLY A 243 -22.36 -4.44 31.43
CA GLY A 243 -21.22 -4.63 32.32
C GLY A 243 -21.73 -4.76 33.75
N THR A 244 -21.34 -5.82 34.46
CA THR A 244 -21.82 -6.03 35.83
C THR A 244 -20.97 -5.26 36.86
N LYS A 245 -19.85 -4.68 36.42
CA LYS A 245 -18.87 -3.87 37.19
C LYS A 245 -18.22 -2.82 36.28
N ASP A 246 -17.79 -1.68 36.85
CA ASP A 246 -17.13 -0.58 36.13
C ASP A 246 -15.84 -0.97 35.37
N CYS A 247 -15.21 -2.10 35.73
CA CYS A 247 -13.96 -2.57 35.14
C CYS A 247 -14.15 -3.59 34.00
N GLU A 248 -15.38 -4.01 33.71
CA GLU A 248 -15.66 -5.01 32.68
C GLU A 248 -15.88 -4.37 31.31
N PRO A 249 -15.56 -5.07 30.21
CA PRO A 249 -15.96 -4.65 28.87
C PRO A 249 -17.45 -4.33 28.82
N CYS A 250 -17.81 -3.18 28.26
CA CYS A 250 -19.20 -2.72 28.13
C CYS A 250 -19.73 -2.87 26.70
N MET A 251 -18.92 -3.35 25.76
CA MET A 251 -19.33 -3.59 24.38
C MET A 251 -18.76 -4.90 23.84
N ASN A 252 -19.47 -5.50 22.88
CA ASN A 252 -18.94 -6.50 21.97
C ASN A 252 -18.65 -5.85 20.62
N TYR A 253 -17.37 -5.89 20.22
CA TYR A 253 -16.95 -5.53 18.87
C TYR A 253 -17.05 -6.74 17.94
N VAL A 254 -18.00 -6.71 17.00
CA VAL A 254 -18.21 -7.78 16.03
C VAL A 254 -17.61 -7.39 14.69
N PHE A 255 -16.73 -8.23 14.16
CA PHE A 255 -15.97 -7.95 12.95
C PHE A 255 -15.82 -9.18 12.06
N LYS A 256 -15.63 -8.95 10.76
CA LYS A 256 -15.28 -9.98 9.78
C LYS A 256 -13.78 -9.90 9.50
N GLY A 257 -13.03 -10.92 9.89
CA GLY A 257 -11.62 -11.10 9.58
C GLY A 257 -11.37 -12.22 8.56
N PRO A 258 -10.10 -12.60 8.30
CA PRO A 258 -9.74 -13.68 7.38
C PRO A 258 -10.31 -15.05 7.73
N GLU A 259 -10.63 -15.28 9.01
CA GLU A 259 -11.18 -16.53 9.54
C GLU A 259 -12.72 -16.52 9.64
N GLY A 260 -13.37 -15.45 9.17
CA GLY A 260 -14.82 -15.26 9.25
C GLY A 260 -15.26 -14.21 10.28
N GLU A 261 -16.50 -14.31 10.74
CA GLU A 261 -17.07 -13.43 11.77
C GLU A 261 -16.53 -13.80 13.16
N GLN A 262 -16.09 -12.79 13.91
CA GLN A 262 -15.51 -12.91 15.23
C GLN A 262 -16.06 -11.81 16.15
N THR A 263 -16.12 -12.10 17.45
CA THR A 263 -16.58 -11.17 18.48
C THR A 263 -15.49 -10.96 19.52
N LEU A 264 -15.25 -9.70 19.88
CA LEU A 264 -14.28 -9.31 20.89
C LEU A 264 -14.94 -8.40 21.94
N PRO A 265 -14.96 -8.79 23.23
CA PRO A 265 -15.37 -7.89 24.30
C PRO A 265 -14.37 -6.73 24.45
N VAL A 266 -14.87 -5.50 24.44
CA VAL A 266 -14.07 -4.27 24.50
C VAL A 266 -14.67 -3.26 25.47
N HIS A 267 -13.80 -2.45 26.07
CA HIS A 267 -14.21 -1.28 26.85
C HIS A 267 -14.46 -0.06 25.96
N ARG A 268 -13.72 0.03 24.85
CA ARG A 268 -13.70 1.23 24.02
C ARG A 268 -13.33 0.96 22.58
N ILE A 269 -13.85 1.82 21.70
CA ILE A 269 -13.45 1.86 20.30
C ILE A 269 -12.98 3.28 19.98
N ILE A 270 -11.76 3.42 19.43
CA ILE A 270 -11.20 4.67 18.95
C ILE A 270 -11.11 4.61 17.41
N ALA A 271 -12.05 5.25 16.72
CA ALA A 271 -12.11 5.27 15.26
C ALA A 271 -11.36 6.47 14.67
N ARG A 272 -10.32 6.21 13.88
CA ARG A 272 -9.48 7.21 13.20
C ARG A 272 -9.51 6.98 11.69
N LEU A 273 -10.67 7.24 11.11
CA LEU A 273 -11.01 6.90 9.73
C LEU A 273 -10.68 8.01 8.70
N GLY A 274 -10.12 9.12 9.16
CA GLY A 274 -9.87 10.31 8.34
C GLY A 274 -11.08 11.22 8.27
N ALA A 275 -11.01 12.25 7.41
CA ALA A 275 -12.05 13.25 7.26
C ALA A 275 -12.37 13.48 5.77
N THR A 276 -13.52 14.08 5.50
CA THR A 276 -13.93 14.51 4.16
C THR A 276 -14.01 16.02 4.08
N PRO A 277 -13.74 16.64 2.92
CA PRO A 277 -13.98 18.06 2.72
C PRO A 277 -15.41 18.47 3.15
N PRO A 278 -15.60 19.63 3.81
CA PRO A 278 -16.92 20.14 4.18
C PRO A 278 -17.61 20.74 2.93
N ARG A 279 -17.90 19.88 1.95
CA ARG A 279 -18.34 20.25 0.61
C ARG A 279 -19.53 21.21 0.61
N THR A 280 -20.60 20.89 1.34
CA THR A 280 -21.81 21.73 1.41
C THR A 280 -21.51 23.15 1.88
N LEU A 281 -20.60 23.32 2.84
CA LEU A 281 -20.17 24.64 3.33
C LEU A 281 -19.34 25.37 2.28
N VAL A 282 -18.41 24.66 1.62
CA VAL A 282 -17.53 25.28 0.62
C VAL A 282 -18.30 25.67 -0.65
N GLU A 283 -19.25 24.83 -1.08
CA GLU A 283 -20.17 25.13 -2.18
C GLU A 283 -21.10 26.30 -1.87
N SER A 284 -21.50 26.50 -0.60
CA SER A 284 -22.30 27.67 -0.21
C SER A 284 -21.55 29.00 -0.36
N PHE A 285 -20.21 28.96 -0.44
CA PHE A 285 -19.36 30.12 -0.76
C PHE A 285 -19.19 30.35 -2.28
N GLY A 286 -19.84 29.54 -3.12
CA GLY A 286 -19.76 29.61 -4.59
C GLY A 286 -18.62 28.79 -5.20
N VAL A 287 -17.88 28.04 -4.39
CA VAL A 287 -16.73 27.24 -4.85
C VAL A 287 -17.21 25.96 -5.53
N GLN A 288 -16.57 25.62 -6.65
CA GLN A 288 -16.86 24.42 -7.42
C GLN A 288 -15.81 23.34 -7.17
N PHE A 289 -16.29 22.09 -7.12
CA PHE A 289 -15.46 20.89 -7.07
C PHE A 289 -15.38 20.25 -8.46
N PRO A 290 -14.28 19.56 -8.79
CA PRO A 290 -14.05 19.01 -10.12
C PRO A 290 -15.02 17.87 -10.50
N ASN A 291 -15.58 17.17 -9.51
CA ASN A 291 -16.52 16.06 -9.72
C ASN A 291 -17.35 15.80 -8.43
N SER A 292 -18.21 14.78 -8.48
CA SER A 292 -19.10 14.37 -7.38
C SER A 292 -18.45 13.45 -6.33
N ASP A 293 -17.15 13.13 -6.44
CA ASP A 293 -16.46 12.32 -5.44
C ASP A 293 -16.48 13.05 -4.07
N PRO A 294 -16.97 12.40 -2.99
CA PRO A 294 -16.98 12.97 -1.64
C PRO A 294 -15.58 13.33 -1.10
N SER A 295 -14.53 12.73 -1.66
CA SER A 295 -13.13 13.00 -1.30
C SER A 295 -12.45 14.04 -2.18
N ALA A 296 -13.08 14.49 -3.27
CA ALA A 296 -12.52 15.53 -4.11
C ALA A 296 -12.37 16.84 -3.33
N VAL A 297 -11.25 17.52 -3.57
CA VAL A 297 -10.96 18.87 -3.09
C VAL A 297 -11.34 19.90 -4.16
N PRO A 298 -11.55 21.19 -3.80
CA PRO A 298 -11.82 22.24 -4.78
C PRO A 298 -10.74 22.31 -5.88
N ALA A 299 -11.17 22.67 -7.09
CA ALA A 299 -10.22 22.98 -8.16
C ALA A 299 -9.66 24.39 -7.93
N LEU A 300 -8.33 24.50 -7.87
CA LEU A 300 -7.62 25.75 -7.55
C LEU A 300 -6.60 26.10 -8.65
N SER A 301 -6.33 27.40 -8.79
CA SER A 301 -5.20 27.88 -9.59
C SER A 301 -3.85 27.52 -8.94
N GLU A 302 -2.75 27.75 -9.66
CA GLU A 302 -1.38 27.56 -9.14
C GLU A 302 -1.09 28.43 -7.91
N THR A 303 -1.81 29.54 -7.78
CA THR A 303 -1.72 30.49 -6.66
C THR A 303 -2.88 30.33 -5.68
N TYR A 304 -3.51 29.16 -5.65
CA TYR A 304 -4.52 28.74 -4.67
C TYR A 304 -5.87 29.46 -4.78
N GLU A 305 -6.13 30.18 -5.86
CA GLU A 305 -7.40 30.87 -6.08
C GLU A 305 -8.47 29.87 -6.53
N SER A 306 -9.67 29.97 -5.96
CA SER A 306 -10.83 29.19 -6.41
C SER A 306 -11.45 29.76 -7.68
N ASN A 307 -12.52 29.14 -8.17
CA ASN A 307 -13.35 29.71 -9.25
C ASN A 307 -14.06 31.02 -8.86
N VAL A 308 -14.05 31.40 -7.57
CA VAL A 308 -14.59 32.67 -7.08
C VAL A 308 -13.43 33.66 -6.96
N PRO A 309 -13.35 34.70 -7.82
CA PRO A 309 -12.20 35.61 -7.82
C PRO A 309 -11.99 36.28 -6.46
N GLY A 310 -10.77 36.27 -5.94
CA GLY A 310 -10.40 36.80 -4.63
C GLY A 310 -10.68 35.88 -3.43
N LEU A 311 -11.24 34.69 -3.65
CA LEU A 311 -11.38 33.64 -2.64
C LEU A 311 -10.32 32.55 -2.87
N PHE A 312 -9.36 32.49 -1.95
CA PHE A 312 -8.23 31.56 -1.98
C PHE A 312 -8.43 30.44 -0.97
N ILE A 313 -7.92 29.25 -1.26
CA ILE A 313 -8.05 28.07 -0.40
C ILE A 313 -6.68 27.43 -0.17
N VAL A 314 -6.25 27.33 1.09
CA VAL A 314 -4.92 26.84 1.47
C VAL A 314 -4.97 25.72 2.50
N GLY A 315 -3.88 24.99 2.63
CA GLY A 315 -3.72 23.86 3.54
C GLY A 315 -4.45 22.60 3.07
N ALA A 316 -4.94 21.80 4.02
CA ALA A 316 -5.49 20.48 3.72
C ALA A 316 -6.71 20.51 2.78
N LEU A 317 -7.51 21.58 2.82
CA LEU A 317 -8.63 21.74 1.89
C LEU A 317 -8.17 22.02 0.45
N GLY A 318 -7.00 22.63 0.27
CA GLY A 318 -6.39 22.86 -1.05
C GLY A 318 -5.67 21.64 -1.63
N GLY A 319 -5.78 20.47 -0.98
CA GLY A 319 -5.23 19.21 -1.48
C GLY A 319 -3.88 18.80 -0.90
N TYR A 320 -3.28 19.60 0.00
CA TYR A 320 -1.98 19.29 0.59
C TYR A 320 -2.06 19.15 2.12
N PRO A 321 -2.09 17.91 2.64
CA PRO A 321 -2.30 17.67 4.07
C PRO A 321 -1.05 17.88 4.94
N LEU A 322 0.12 18.16 4.35
CA LEU A 322 1.39 18.32 5.09
C LEU A 322 1.52 19.73 5.68
N ILE A 323 1.82 19.79 6.98
CA ILE A 323 1.90 21.04 7.76
C ILE A 323 2.88 22.04 7.12
N LYS A 324 4.09 21.60 6.77
CA LYS A 324 5.12 22.49 6.19
C LYS A 324 4.67 23.05 4.84
N GLN A 325 4.05 22.22 4.00
CA GLN A 325 3.50 22.66 2.70
C GLN A 325 2.37 23.67 2.91
N ALA A 326 1.44 23.37 3.82
CA ALA A 326 0.33 24.24 4.17
C ALA A 326 0.80 25.62 4.67
N MET A 327 1.86 25.65 5.49
CA MET A 327 2.48 26.89 5.93
C MET A 327 3.10 27.68 4.76
N ASN A 328 3.79 27.02 3.82
CA ASN A 328 4.30 27.70 2.63
C ASN A 328 3.17 28.28 1.76
N GLN A 329 2.05 27.58 1.61
CA GLN A 329 0.88 28.10 0.89
C GLN A 329 0.31 29.35 1.55
N GLY A 330 0.21 29.35 2.88
CA GLY A 330 -0.22 30.53 3.64
C GLY A 330 0.69 31.74 3.42
N TYR A 331 1.99 31.52 3.28
CA TYR A 331 2.94 32.59 2.92
C TYR A 331 2.73 33.08 1.48
N GLU A 332 2.66 32.13 0.54
CA GLU A 332 2.61 32.39 -0.91
C GLU A 332 1.30 33.04 -1.36
N VAL A 333 0.17 32.71 -0.71
CA VAL A 333 -1.14 33.30 -1.04
C VAL A 333 -1.19 34.79 -0.68
N VAL A 334 -0.55 35.22 0.41
CA VAL A 334 -0.51 36.64 0.79
C VAL A 334 0.33 37.43 -0.21
N ASP A 335 1.48 36.88 -0.63
CA ASP A 335 2.30 37.50 -1.66
C ASP A 335 1.54 37.60 -3.00
N THR A 336 0.77 36.57 -3.36
CA THR A 336 -0.12 36.59 -4.53
C THR A 336 -1.15 37.72 -4.44
N ILE A 337 -1.86 37.83 -3.31
CA ILE A 337 -2.89 38.86 -3.08
C ILE A 337 -2.30 40.28 -3.21
N LEU A 338 -1.03 40.46 -2.87
CA LEU A 338 -0.35 41.76 -2.94
C LEU A 338 0.34 42.03 -4.28
N GLY A 339 0.23 41.11 -5.24
CA GLY A 339 0.89 41.22 -6.55
C GLY A 339 2.40 41.06 -6.49
N LEU A 340 2.92 40.43 -5.44
CA LEU A 340 4.34 40.10 -5.32
C LEU A 340 4.67 38.87 -6.18
N PRO A 341 5.89 38.76 -6.74
CA PRO A 341 6.31 37.55 -7.45
C PRO A 341 6.34 36.35 -6.50
N VAL A 342 5.62 35.29 -6.84
CA VAL A 342 5.58 34.05 -6.07
C VAL A 342 6.19 32.92 -6.89
N VAL A 343 7.22 32.29 -6.34
CA VAL A 343 7.82 31.07 -6.89
C VAL A 343 7.56 29.97 -5.87
N PRO A 344 6.77 28.92 -6.14
CA PRO A 344 6.45 27.88 -5.15
C PRO A 344 7.68 27.27 -4.45
N ALA A 345 7.54 26.87 -3.18
CA ALA A 345 8.65 26.33 -2.39
C ALA A 345 9.31 25.06 -2.96
N ASP A 346 8.55 24.28 -3.71
CA ASP A 346 8.97 23.05 -4.40
C ASP A 346 9.53 23.30 -5.82
N GLU A 347 9.40 24.51 -6.36
CA GLU A 347 9.81 24.85 -7.73
C GLU A 347 11.28 24.46 -8.03
N PRO A 348 12.29 24.79 -7.18
CA PRO A 348 13.67 24.44 -7.49
C PRO A 348 13.92 22.92 -7.54
N LEU A 349 13.17 22.16 -6.74
CA LEU A 349 13.29 20.71 -6.66
C LEU A 349 12.70 20.05 -7.91
N LEU A 350 11.52 20.51 -8.33
CA LEU A 350 10.88 20.03 -9.55
C LEU A 350 11.65 20.46 -10.80
N ALA A 351 12.15 21.69 -10.86
CA ALA A 351 12.99 22.16 -11.95
C ALA A 351 14.26 21.29 -12.12
N ALA A 352 14.89 20.88 -11.00
CA ALA A 352 16.02 19.97 -11.03
C ALA A 352 15.65 18.58 -11.61
N LYS A 353 14.48 18.04 -11.22
CA LYS A 353 13.95 16.77 -11.76
C LYS A 353 13.56 16.88 -13.24
N PHE A 354 13.08 18.04 -13.69
CA PHE A 354 12.58 18.25 -15.05
C PHE A 354 13.64 18.71 -16.05
N LYS A 355 14.87 18.95 -15.57
CA LYS A 355 16.05 19.27 -16.39
C LYS A 355 16.22 18.40 -17.64
N PRO A 356 15.89 17.09 -17.68
CA PRO A 356 15.96 16.30 -18.90
C PRO A 356 15.13 16.82 -20.09
N LEU A 357 14.09 17.64 -19.84
CA LEU A 357 13.28 18.29 -20.88
C LEU A 357 13.81 19.66 -21.35
N GLY A 358 14.91 20.15 -20.77
CA GLY A 358 15.52 21.43 -21.13
C GLY A 358 15.03 22.60 -20.28
N ASN A 359 14.81 23.76 -20.90
CA ASN A 359 14.54 25.02 -20.21
C ASN A 359 13.04 25.32 -20.00
N GLN A 360 12.18 24.29 -20.02
CA GLN A 360 10.76 24.46 -19.73
C GLN A 360 10.54 24.80 -18.25
N SER A 361 9.55 25.64 -17.97
CA SER A 361 9.10 25.89 -16.60
C SER A 361 8.46 24.63 -16.01
N VAL A 362 8.42 24.55 -14.67
CA VAL A 362 7.76 23.43 -13.98
C VAL A 362 6.29 23.37 -14.37
N SER A 363 5.65 24.52 -14.49
CA SER A 363 4.25 24.65 -14.92
C SER A 363 4.00 24.01 -16.30
N GLU A 364 4.82 24.31 -17.31
CA GLU A 364 4.70 23.76 -18.66
C GLU A 364 4.90 22.23 -18.68
N VAL A 365 5.86 21.71 -17.91
CA VAL A 365 6.13 20.27 -17.83
C VAL A 365 4.96 19.53 -17.17
N LEU A 366 4.36 20.11 -16.13
CA LEU A 366 3.20 19.51 -15.47
C LEU A 366 1.97 19.49 -16.42
N ASP A 367 1.75 20.54 -17.20
CA ASP A 367 0.67 20.58 -18.20
C ASP A 367 0.89 19.55 -19.29
N LEU A 368 2.13 19.35 -19.72
CA LEU A 368 2.51 18.28 -20.66
C LEU A 368 2.15 16.90 -20.08
N ILE A 369 2.50 16.64 -18.82
CA ILE A 369 2.19 15.37 -18.14
C ILE A 369 0.67 15.16 -18.05
N LEU A 370 -0.08 16.14 -17.54
CA LEU A 370 -1.55 16.04 -17.40
C LEU A 370 -2.24 15.83 -18.74
N SER A 371 -1.77 16.50 -19.80
CA SER A 371 -2.37 16.40 -21.13
C SER A 371 -2.08 15.06 -21.81
N ASN A 372 -0.89 14.50 -21.57
CA ASN A 372 -0.44 13.31 -22.29
C ASN A 372 -0.64 12.00 -21.52
N VAL A 373 -0.92 12.05 -20.22
CA VAL A 373 -1.01 10.84 -19.35
C VAL A 373 -2.44 10.70 -18.78
N PRO A 374 -3.34 9.97 -19.46
CA PRO A 374 -4.75 9.84 -19.08
C PRO A 374 -5.01 9.33 -17.66
N ILE A 375 -4.14 8.48 -17.11
CA ILE A 375 -4.25 7.99 -15.73
C ILE A 375 -4.18 9.14 -14.71
N PHE A 376 -3.62 10.29 -15.08
CA PHE A 376 -3.55 11.51 -14.25
C PHE A 376 -4.67 12.52 -14.58
N SER A 377 -5.66 12.17 -15.38
CA SER A 377 -6.78 13.08 -15.71
C SER A 377 -7.61 13.53 -14.50
N GLY A 378 -7.63 12.71 -13.44
CA GLY A 378 -8.37 13.01 -12.22
C GLY A 378 -7.57 13.70 -11.12
N ILE A 379 -6.33 14.11 -11.37
CA ILE A 379 -5.52 14.85 -10.41
C ILE A 379 -5.38 16.31 -10.79
N THR A 380 -5.34 17.19 -9.79
CA THR A 380 -5.04 18.61 -10.00
C THR A 380 -3.55 18.81 -10.24
N LYS A 381 -3.17 19.92 -10.87
CA LYS A 381 -1.76 20.30 -11.05
C LYS A 381 -1.00 20.36 -9.72
N LEU A 382 -1.69 20.82 -8.68
CA LEU A 382 -1.20 20.83 -7.30
C LEU A 382 -0.91 19.41 -6.78
N GLN A 383 -1.84 18.47 -6.94
CA GLN A 383 -1.61 17.06 -6.58
C GLN A 383 -0.47 16.43 -7.38
N LEU A 384 -0.35 16.76 -8.67
CA LEU A 384 0.74 16.29 -9.52
C LEU A 384 2.11 16.81 -9.04
N ARG A 385 2.20 18.06 -8.58
CA ARG A 385 3.44 18.59 -7.98
C ARG A 385 3.92 17.74 -6.81
N GLU A 386 3.02 17.40 -5.88
CA GLU A 386 3.35 16.52 -4.76
C GLU A 386 3.80 15.15 -5.25
N PHE A 387 3.07 14.55 -6.18
CA PHE A 387 3.39 13.25 -6.74
C PHE A 387 4.76 13.23 -7.42
N MET A 388 5.14 14.31 -8.11
CA MET A 388 6.44 14.44 -8.78
C MET A 388 7.61 14.72 -7.82
N LEU A 389 7.36 15.09 -6.55
CA LEU A 389 8.43 15.15 -5.55
C LEU A 389 8.93 13.73 -5.20
N GLU A 390 8.04 12.73 -5.26
CA GLU A 390 8.35 11.32 -4.99
C GLU A 390 8.66 10.49 -6.27
N SER A 391 8.44 11.07 -7.45
CA SER A 391 8.64 10.43 -8.77
C SER A 391 9.75 11.11 -9.57
N ASP A 392 10.30 10.43 -10.58
CA ASP A 392 11.35 10.97 -11.44
C ASP A 392 10.90 11.09 -12.90
N LEU A 393 11.44 12.08 -13.61
CA LEU A 393 11.20 12.27 -15.03
C LEU A 393 12.43 11.81 -15.81
N LEU A 394 12.25 10.81 -16.67
CA LEU A 394 13.33 10.20 -17.44
C LEU A 394 13.19 10.55 -18.92
N LYS A 395 14.32 10.78 -19.58
CA LYS A 395 14.42 10.93 -21.04
C LYS A 395 15.47 9.95 -21.60
N PRO A 396 15.15 8.64 -21.62
CA PRO A 396 16.09 7.62 -22.08
C PRO A 396 16.41 7.77 -23.56
N ALA A 397 17.62 7.38 -23.96
CA ALA A 397 18.01 7.36 -25.37
C ALA A 397 17.29 6.23 -26.11
N LYS A 398 17.03 6.40 -27.42
CA LYS A 398 16.43 5.35 -28.25
C LYS A 398 17.20 4.03 -28.11
N GLY A 399 16.48 2.94 -27.89
CA GLY A 399 17.01 1.59 -27.71
C GLY A 399 17.55 1.30 -26.31
N GLN A 400 17.62 2.29 -25.42
CA GLN A 400 18.01 2.09 -24.03
C GLN A 400 17.01 1.16 -23.34
N ILE A 401 17.53 0.13 -22.68
CA ILE A 401 16.70 -0.81 -21.92
C ILE A 401 16.26 -0.13 -20.63
N ILE A 402 14.94 -0.04 -20.43
CA ILE A 402 14.33 0.48 -19.19
C ILE A 402 14.39 -0.61 -18.12
N PHE A 403 13.95 -1.81 -18.48
CA PHE A 403 14.15 -3.04 -17.71
C PHE A 403 14.09 -4.25 -18.64
N ARG A 404 14.65 -5.37 -18.18
CA ARG A 404 14.65 -6.66 -18.88
C ARG A 404 13.53 -7.56 -18.37
N LYS A 405 13.11 -8.49 -19.22
CA LYS A 405 12.29 -9.62 -18.81
C LYS A 405 12.98 -10.32 -17.63
N ASN A 406 12.19 -10.68 -16.64
CA ASN A 406 12.60 -11.27 -15.36
C ASN A 406 13.25 -10.32 -14.35
N ASP A 407 13.43 -9.03 -14.68
CA ASP A 407 13.89 -8.06 -13.68
C ASP A 407 12.91 -7.99 -12.50
N TYR A 408 13.48 -7.77 -11.32
CA TYR A 408 12.75 -7.52 -10.09
C TYR A 408 12.76 -6.03 -9.80
N THR A 409 11.74 -5.31 -10.26
CA THR A 409 11.53 -3.89 -9.93
C THR A 409 10.05 -3.65 -9.62
N SER A 410 9.79 -2.75 -8.68
CA SER A 410 8.44 -2.38 -8.23
C SER A 410 8.00 -1.00 -8.72
N THR A 411 8.77 -0.39 -9.63
CA THR A 411 8.46 0.92 -10.18
C THR A 411 7.43 0.84 -11.31
N PHE A 412 6.67 1.91 -11.47
CA PHE A 412 5.65 2.08 -12.48
C PHE A 412 6.05 3.19 -13.42
N PHE A 413 5.80 3.01 -14.72
CA PHE A 413 6.23 3.96 -15.73
C PHE A 413 5.03 4.46 -16.54
N SER A 414 4.87 5.78 -16.61
CA SER A 414 3.90 6.43 -17.51
C SER A 414 4.63 7.08 -18.68
N ILE A 415 4.14 6.86 -19.90
CA ILE A 415 4.74 7.40 -21.12
C ILE A 415 4.15 8.78 -21.40
N VAL A 416 4.95 9.82 -21.18
CA VAL A 416 4.56 11.23 -21.40
C VAL A 416 4.71 11.59 -22.87
N GLU A 417 5.83 11.21 -23.49
CA GLU A 417 6.11 11.44 -24.91
C GLU A 417 6.81 10.23 -25.54
N GLY A 418 6.74 10.16 -26.87
CA GLY A 418 7.36 9.09 -27.65
C GLY A 418 6.64 7.75 -27.47
N SER A 419 7.42 6.69 -27.41
CA SER A 419 6.94 5.33 -27.22
C SER A 419 8.00 4.46 -26.52
N VAL A 420 7.60 3.26 -26.13
CA VAL A 420 8.52 2.19 -25.74
C VAL A 420 8.24 0.94 -26.58
N ASP A 421 9.27 0.15 -26.80
CA ASP A 421 9.20 -1.12 -27.49
C ASP A 421 9.23 -2.25 -26.48
N ILE A 422 8.25 -3.15 -26.59
CA ILE A 422 8.10 -4.35 -25.74
C ILE A 422 8.62 -5.55 -26.53
N ASP A 423 9.75 -6.10 -26.12
CA ASP A 423 10.31 -7.32 -26.71
C ASP A 423 9.55 -8.54 -26.13
N LEU A 424 8.81 -9.23 -27.00
CA LEU A 424 8.07 -10.45 -26.71
C LEU A 424 8.54 -11.61 -27.60
N VAL A 425 8.07 -12.81 -27.29
CA VAL A 425 8.28 -14.01 -28.13
C VAL A 425 6.91 -14.48 -28.62
N GLY A 426 6.73 -14.52 -29.93
CA GLY A 426 5.51 -14.99 -30.59
C GLY A 426 5.25 -16.47 -30.35
N LYS A 427 4.03 -16.93 -30.66
CA LYS A 427 3.60 -18.33 -30.48
C LYS A 427 4.44 -19.32 -31.31
N ASP A 428 5.08 -18.85 -32.38
CA ASP A 428 6.00 -19.60 -33.24
C ASP A 428 7.45 -19.60 -32.73
N GLY A 429 7.71 -19.02 -31.54
CA GLY A 429 9.03 -18.89 -30.95
C GLY A 429 9.85 -17.72 -31.52
N LYS A 430 9.30 -16.91 -32.43
CA LYS A 430 10.05 -15.78 -33.04
C LYS A 430 9.97 -14.51 -32.19
N PRO A 431 11.02 -13.67 -32.17
CA PRO A 431 10.96 -12.37 -31.54
C PRO A 431 9.86 -11.51 -32.19
N MET A 432 9.05 -10.87 -31.36
CA MET A 432 8.06 -9.90 -31.78
C MET A 432 8.22 -8.64 -30.93
N VAL A 433 8.05 -7.47 -31.53
CA VAL A 433 8.14 -6.18 -30.84
C VAL A 433 6.78 -5.50 -30.90
N ILE A 434 6.24 -5.15 -29.74
CA ILE A 434 5.01 -4.34 -29.65
C ILE A 434 5.41 -2.92 -29.26
N ASN A 435 5.01 -1.94 -30.07
CA ASN A 435 5.20 -0.54 -29.72
C ASN A 435 4.06 -0.07 -28.81
N LEU A 436 4.42 0.56 -27.70
CA LEU A 436 3.50 1.14 -26.73
C LEU A 436 3.65 2.68 -26.75
N PRO A 437 2.65 3.43 -27.27
CA PRO A 437 2.79 4.86 -27.51
C PRO A 437 2.50 5.71 -26.26
N ARG A 438 2.67 7.03 -26.38
CA ARG A 438 2.32 8.00 -25.33
C ARG A 438 0.92 7.77 -24.72
N GLY A 439 0.77 8.16 -23.46
CA GLY A 439 -0.46 8.00 -22.68
C GLY A 439 -0.68 6.60 -22.14
N HIS A 440 0.07 5.62 -22.63
CA HIS A 440 0.10 4.30 -22.01
C HIS A 440 1.09 4.26 -20.84
N TYR A 441 1.02 3.19 -20.09
CA TYR A 441 1.90 2.91 -18.97
C TYR A 441 2.26 1.43 -18.93
N PHE A 442 3.32 1.11 -18.18
CA PHE A 442 3.84 -0.23 -18.01
C PHE A 442 4.49 -0.43 -16.64
N GLY A 443 4.68 -1.70 -16.28
CA GLY A 443 5.28 -2.08 -15.01
C GLY A 443 4.28 -2.24 -13.85
N GLU A 444 2.99 -2.15 -14.15
CA GLU A 444 1.86 -2.28 -13.23
C GLU A 444 1.76 -3.65 -12.55
N MET A 445 2.23 -4.71 -13.22
CA MET A 445 2.26 -6.06 -12.64
C MET A 445 3.16 -6.11 -11.39
N GLY A 446 4.30 -5.40 -11.43
CA GLY A 446 5.24 -5.34 -10.30
C GLY A 446 4.68 -4.59 -9.09
N LEU A 447 3.79 -3.62 -9.30
CA LEU A 447 3.16 -2.84 -8.22
C LEU A 447 2.23 -3.67 -7.33
N ILE A 448 1.40 -4.53 -7.94
CA ILE A 448 0.30 -5.22 -7.25
C ILE A 448 0.69 -6.65 -6.84
N SER A 449 1.50 -7.32 -7.67
CA SER A 449 1.75 -8.76 -7.51
C SER A 449 3.18 -9.13 -7.14
N GLY A 450 4.11 -8.16 -7.13
CA GLY A 450 5.55 -8.43 -6.92
C GLY A 450 6.15 -9.35 -7.99
N ARG A 451 5.45 -9.55 -9.12
CA ARG A 451 5.88 -10.43 -10.21
C ARG A 451 7.08 -9.85 -10.96
N ARG A 452 7.87 -10.76 -11.53
CA ARG A 452 8.90 -10.47 -12.53
C ARG A 452 8.35 -9.64 -13.68
N ARG A 453 9.19 -8.80 -14.28
CA ARG A 453 8.87 -8.18 -15.57
C ARG A 453 8.63 -9.27 -16.60
N THR A 454 7.47 -9.25 -17.24
CA THR A 454 7.05 -10.29 -18.21
C THR A 454 7.74 -10.15 -19.57
N ALA A 455 8.30 -8.97 -19.84
CA ALA A 455 8.94 -8.61 -21.09
C ALA A 455 10.12 -7.65 -20.86
N THR A 456 11.01 -7.53 -21.85
CA THR A 456 12.03 -6.48 -21.88
C THR A 456 11.44 -5.23 -22.51
N ILE A 457 11.69 -4.07 -21.93
CA ILE A 457 11.21 -2.77 -22.43
C ILE A 457 12.40 -1.92 -22.87
N ARG A 458 12.32 -1.37 -24.07
CA ARG A 458 13.30 -0.42 -24.62
C ARG A 458 12.64 0.91 -24.92
N ALA A 459 13.37 2.00 -24.71
CA ALA A 459 12.92 3.32 -25.13
C ALA A 459 12.82 3.40 -26.66
N GLY A 460 11.68 3.88 -27.15
CA GLY A 460 11.48 4.24 -28.55
C GLY A 460 12.04 5.65 -28.85
N ASP A 461 11.61 6.22 -29.97
CA ASP A 461 11.99 7.58 -30.36
C ASP A 461 11.35 8.64 -29.43
N ASN A 462 12.14 9.63 -29.01
CA ASN A 462 11.71 10.75 -28.16
C ASN A 462 10.95 10.31 -26.88
N CYS A 463 11.39 9.21 -26.28
CA CYS A 463 10.74 8.63 -25.11
C CYS A 463 10.94 9.53 -23.88
N VAL A 464 9.84 9.92 -23.24
CA VAL A 464 9.82 10.61 -21.95
C VAL A 464 8.92 9.82 -21.00
N LEU A 465 9.45 9.47 -19.84
CA LEU A 465 8.77 8.61 -18.86
C LEU A 465 8.67 9.31 -17.51
N VAL A 466 7.55 9.14 -16.81
CA VAL A 466 7.48 9.34 -15.36
C VAL A 466 7.73 7.99 -14.70
N GLU A 467 8.82 7.85 -13.96
CA GLU A 467 9.10 6.71 -13.09
C GLU A 467 8.55 6.96 -11.69
N THR A 468 7.64 6.10 -11.25
CA THR A 468 6.94 6.20 -9.97
C THR A 468 7.28 5.01 -9.08
N PRO A 469 7.82 5.23 -7.87
CA PRO A 469 7.99 4.17 -6.87
C PRO A 469 6.67 3.56 -6.41
N ARG A 470 6.67 2.26 -6.04
CA ARG A 470 5.47 1.53 -5.58
C ARG A 470 4.69 2.28 -4.51
N LYS A 471 5.37 2.82 -3.50
CA LYS A 471 4.76 3.54 -2.38
C LYS A 471 4.04 4.81 -2.83
N ALA A 472 4.67 5.62 -3.68
CA ALA A 472 4.08 6.82 -4.26
C ALA A 472 2.82 6.47 -5.07
N MET A 473 2.89 5.40 -5.87
CA MET A 473 1.74 4.94 -6.64
C MET A 473 0.60 4.41 -5.76
N LEU A 474 0.90 3.61 -4.73
CA LEU A 474 -0.12 3.12 -3.78
C LEU A 474 -0.77 4.27 -2.99
N LYS A 475 0.01 5.28 -2.61
CA LYS A 475 -0.50 6.52 -1.99
C LYS A 475 -1.45 7.24 -2.95
N LEU A 476 -1.08 7.37 -4.23
CA LEU A 476 -1.94 7.97 -5.26
C LEU A 476 -3.24 7.18 -5.46
N ILE A 477 -3.16 5.86 -5.67
CA ILE A 477 -4.32 4.96 -5.80
C ILE A 477 -5.24 5.05 -4.59
N ALA A 478 -4.65 5.11 -3.40
CA ALA A 478 -5.43 5.24 -2.19
C ALA A 478 -6.11 6.61 -2.12
N SER A 479 -5.50 7.68 -2.64
CA SER A 479 -5.96 9.06 -2.45
C SER A 479 -6.88 9.56 -3.57
N VAL A 480 -6.84 8.95 -4.75
CA VAL A 480 -7.55 9.42 -5.95
C VAL A 480 -8.34 8.27 -6.58
N GLU A 481 -9.66 8.35 -6.47
CA GLU A 481 -10.57 7.28 -6.88
C GLU A 481 -10.52 6.96 -8.38
N SER A 482 -10.41 7.99 -9.22
CA SER A 482 -10.31 7.82 -10.67
C SER A 482 -9.06 7.04 -11.07
N VAL A 483 -7.91 7.36 -10.47
CA VAL A 483 -6.64 6.61 -10.67
C VAL A 483 -6.84 5.15 -10.28
N ARG A 484 -7.46 4.88 -9.12
CA ARG A 484 -7.75 3.52 -8.65
C ARG A 484 -8.58 2.74 -9.66
N LYS A 485 -9.70 3.31 -10.11
CA LYS A 485 -10.59 2.68 -11.10
C LYS A 485 -9.86 2.36 -12.40
N THR A 486 -9.11 3.33 -12.95
CA THR A 486 -8.36 3.13 -14.20
C THR A 486 -7.33 1.99 -14.08
N ILE A 487 -6.63 1.88 -12.95
CA ILE A 487 -5.65 0.80 -12.73
C ILE A 487 -6.34 -0.54 -12.55
N ASP A 488 -7.40 -0.61 -11.73
CA ASP A 488 -8.13 -1.85 -11.50
C ASP A 488 -8.73 -2.39 -12.81
N GLU A 489 -9.37 -1.53 -13.61
CA GLU A 489 -9.91 -1.88 -14.92
C GLU A 489 -8.84 -2.37 -15.90
N THR A 490 -7.72 -1.65 -15.99
CA THR A 490 -6.63 -2.04 -16.91
C THR A 490 -5.96 -3.32 -16.45
N PHE A 491 -5.78 -3.52 -15.14
CA PHE A 491 -5.22 -4.74 -14.57
C PHE A 491 -6.10 -5.93 -14.92
N VAL A 492 -7.41 -5.81 -14.75
CA VAL A 492 -8.35 -6.89 -15.10
C VAL A 492 -8.31 -7.16 -16.60
N ARG A 493 -8.37 -6.13 -17.45
CA ARG A 493 -8.27 -6.27 -18.90
C ARG A 493 -7.01 -7.04 -19.32
N ARG A 494 -5.85 -6.66 -18.77
CA ARG A 494 -4.56 -7.31 -19.06
C ARG A 494 -4.50 -8.74 -18.53
N ALA A 495 -5.05 -9.00 -17.34
CA ALA A 495 -5.11 -10.35 -16.77
C ALA A 495 -5.96 -11.27 -17.65
N ILE A 496 -7.13 -10.80 -18.11
CA ILE A 496 -7.99 -11.55 -19.03
C ILE A 496 -7.26 -11.80 -20.35
N SER A 497 -6.71 -10.76 -20.98
CA SER A 497 -5.96 -10.89 -22.24
C SER A 497 -4.78 -11.86 -22.13
N THR A 498 -4.02 -11.80 -21.04
CA THR A 498 -2.79 -12.62 -20.87
C THR A 498 -3.10 -14.07 -20.53
N TYR A 499 -4.01 -14.31 -19.58
CA TYR A 499 -4.17 -15.61 -18.94
C TYR A 499 -5.38 -16.40 -19.41
N LEU A 500 -6.43 -15.70 -19.83
CA LEU A 500 -7.72 -16.32 -20.15
C LEU A 500 -8.04 -16.32 -21.63
N ALA A 501 -7.75 -15.19 -22.28
CA ALA A 501 -8.17 -14.94 -23.64
C ALA A 501 -7.06 -14.36 -24.52
N PRO A 502 -5.90 -15.03 -24.65
CA PRO A 502 -4.83 -14.59 -25.55
C PRO A 502 -5.22 -14.32 -27.01
N PRO A 503 -6.22 -14.99 -27.62
CA PRO A 503 -6.62 -14.71 -29.00
C PRO A 503 -7.69 -13.61 -29.15
N LEU A 504 -8.27 -13.10 -28.05
CA LEU A 504 -9.34 -12.09 -28.14
C LEU A 504 -8.77 -10.69 -28.40
N ASP A 505 -9.49 -9.94 -29.23
CA ASP A 505 -9.24 -8.52 -29.43
C ASP A 505 -9.85 -7.67 -28.29
N ASN A 506 -9.58 -6.36 -28.32
CA ASN A 506 -10.07 -5.45 -27.28
C ASN A 506 -11.59 -5.36 -27.23
N ALA A 507 -12.29 -5.47 -28.37
CA ALA A 507 -13.76 -5.38 -28.43
C ALA A 507 -14.42 -6.61 -27.80
N ALA A 508 -13.88 -7.80 -28.04
CA ALA A 508 -14.32 -9.02 -27.38
C ALA A 508 -14.02 -8.99 -25.86
N ILE A 509 -12.91 -8.37 -25.45
CA ILE A 509 -12.64 -8.14 -24.02
C ILE A 509 -13.64 -7.13 -23.44
N ASP A 510 -13.99 -6.06 -24.14
CA ASP A 510 -15.02 -5.10 -23.70
C ASP A 510 -16.36 -5.81 -23.45
N GLU A 511 -16.74 -6.71 -24.36
CA GLU A 511 -17.94 -7.53 -24.23
C GLU A 511 -17.88 -8.47 -23.03
N LEU A 512 -16.71 -9.06 -22.70
CA LEU A 512 -16.53 -9.85 -21.47
C LEU A 512 -16.72 -9.02 -20.20
N LEU A 513 -16.45 -7.72 -20.27
CA LEU A 513 -16.47 -6.79 -19.15
C LEU A 513 -17.78 -5.99 -19.05
N SER A 514 -18.72 -6.17 -19.97
CA SER A 514 -19.92 -5.33 -20.12
C SER A 514 -20.82 -5.31 -18.89
N ASP A 515 -20.88 -6.42 -18.16
CA ASP A 515 -21.77 -6.60 -17.01
C ASP A 515 -21.03 -6.36 -15.68
N GLY A 516 -19.81 -5.81 -15.75
CA GLY A 516 -18.93 -5.61 -14.62
C GLY A 516 -18.11 -6.86 -14.25
N ILE A 517 -17.07 -6.65 -13.44
CA ILE A 517 -16.21 -7.71 -12.91
C ILE A 517 -16.52 -7.88 -11.44
N ASP A 518 -16.83 -9.10 -11.03
CA ASP A 518 -16.99 -9.44 -9.63
C ASP A 518 -15.65 -9.97 -9.08
N VAL A 519 -15.06 -9.24 -8.12
CA VAL A 519 -13.81 -9.63 -7.45
C VAL A 519 -14.17 -10.30 -6.13
N ARG A 520 -14.08 -11.63 -6.08
CA ARG A 520 -14.40 -12.42 -4.89
C ARG A 520 -13.15 -12.83 -4.12
N ARG A 521 -13.24 -12.78 -2.80
CA ARG A 521 -12.18 -13.18 -1.86
C ARG A 521 -12.65 -14.36 -1.03
N TYR A 522 -11.78 -15.35 -0.92
CA TYR A 522 -12.05 -16.63 -0.28
C TYR A 522 -11.02 -16.90 0.82
N ALA A 523 -11.50 -17.24 2.02
CA ALA A 523 -10.65 -17.73 3.10
C ALA A 523 -10.11 -19.13 2.79
N LYS A 524 -9.04 -19.56 3.47
CA LYS A 524 -8.55 -20.94 3.35
C LYS A 524 -9.65 -21.94 3.73
N GLY A 525 -9.93 -22.91 2.86
CA GLY A 525 -10.99 -23.90 3.05
C GLY A 525 -12.37 -23.47 2.54
N GLU A 526 -12.54 -22.22 2.12
CA GLU A 526 -13.80 -21.74 1.56
C GLU A 526 -13.98 -22.23 0.11
N ALA A 527 -15.18 -22.72 -0.21
CA ALA A 527 -15.50 -23.20 -1.55
C ALA A 527 -15.81 -22.02 -2.49
N LEU A 528 -15.19 -22.01 -3.67
CA LEU A 528 -15.57 -21.11 -4.76
C LEU A 528 -16.92 -21.53 -5.34
N PHE A 529 -17.08 -22.83 -5.56
CA PHE A 529 -18.31 -23.52 -5.95
C PHE A 529 -18.18 -25.02 -5.66
N LYS A 530 -19.30 -25.73 -5.55
CA LYS A 530 -19.37 -27.16 -5.26
C LYS A 530 -19.74 -27.96 -6.50
N ASP A 531 -19.40 -29.25 -6.46
CA ASP A 531 -19.86 -30.23 -7.46
C ASP A 531 -21.39 -30.26 -7.52
N GLY A 532 -21.94 -30.23 -8.73
CA GLY A 532 -23.38 -30.16 -8.97
C GLY A 532 -24.00 -28.75 -8.92
N ASP A 533 -23.27 -27.71 -8.50
CA ASP A 533 -23.80 -26.34 -8.53
C ASP A 533 -24.09 -25.88 -9.98
N PRO A 534 -25.07 -24.99 -10.21
CA PRO A 534 -25.22 -24.33 -11.50
C PRO A 534 -24.00 -23.44 -11.78
N ALA A 535 -23.64 -23.29 -13.06
CA ALA A 535 -22.57 -22.39 -13.45
C ALA A 535 -22.99 -20.93 -13.23
N ASP A 536 -22.23 -20.19 -12.43
CA ASP A 536 -22.43 -18.76 -12.17
C ASP A 536 -21.37 -17.87 -12.87
N GLY A 537 -20.30 -18.48 -13.39
CA GLY A 537 -19.27 -17.75 -14.14
C GLY A 537 -17.97 -18.53 -14.34
N LEU A 538 -17.00 -17.84 -14.93
CA LEU A 538 -15.62 -18.30 -15.13
C LEU A 538 -14.71 -17.59 -14.14
N TYR A 539 -13.88 -18.33 -13.42
CA TYR A 539 -13.07 -17.80 -12.32
C TYR A 539 -11.61 -17.73 -12.73
N LEU A 540 -11.06 -16.53 -12.88
CA LEU A 540 -9.62 -16.31 -13.06
C LEU A 540 -8.97 -16.06 -11.70
N ILE A 541 -8.07 -16.96 -11.28
CA ILE A 541 -7.40 -16.86 -9.99
C ILE A 541 -6.37 -15.72 -10.07
N ARG A 542 -6.66 -14.61 -9.39
CA ARG A 542 -5.78 -13.44 -9.33
C ARG A 542 -4.66 -13.62 -8.31
N ARG A 543 -4.98 -14.24 -7.17
CA ARG A 543 -4.06 -14.50 -6.05
C ARG A 543 -4.46 -15.78 -5.33
N GLY A 544 -3.47 -16.48 -4.78
CA GLY A 544 -3.67 -17.72 -4.03
C GLY A 544 -3.68 -18.96 -4.92
N SER A 545 -4.24 -20.04 -4.40
CA SER A 545 -4.38 -21.31 -5.10
C SER A 545 -5.63 -22.04 -4.64
N VAL A 546 -6.22 -22.82 -5.54
CA VAL A 546 -7.42 -23.61 -5.29
C VAL A 546 -7.16 -25.10 -5.53
N ALA A 547 -7.81 -25.95 -4.76
CA ALA A 547 -7.86 -27.38 -4.95
C ALA A 547 -9.15 -27.73 -5.70
N ILE A 548 -9.05 -28.58 -6.71
CA ILE A 548 -10.18 -29.18 -7.42
C ILE A 548 -10.36 -30.59 -6.89
N SER A 549 -11.52 -30.89 -6.30
CA SER A 549 -11.81 -32.19 -5.71
C SER A 549 -13.16 -32.74 -6.13
N LYS A 550 -13.32 -34.05 -6.03
CA LYS A 550 -14.55 -34.76 -6.38
C LYS A 550 -14.78 -35.90 -5.39
N VAL A 551 -16.03 -36.12 -5.04
CA VAL A 551 -16.40 -37.23 -4.16
C VAL A 551 -16.44 -38.52 -4.99
N ILE A 552 -15.54 -39.45 -4.67
CA ILE A 552 -15.44 -40.76 -5.31
C ILE A 552 -15.53 -41.81 -4.21
N LYS A 553 -16.53 -42.71 -4.26
CA LYS A 553 -16.76 -43.75 -3.25
C LYS A 553 -16.79 -43.18 -1.82
N ASP A 554 -17.58 -42.13 -1.62
CA ASP A 554 -17.78 -41.42 -0.34
C ASP A 554 -16.51 -40.78 0.27
N LYS A 555 -15.45 -40.58 -0.54
CA LYS A 555 -14.25 -39.85 -0.15
C LYS A 555 -14.00 -38.68 -1.07
N ASP A 556 -13.62 -37.54 -0.49
CA ASP A 556 -13.22 -36.36 -1.24
C ASP A 556 -11.78 -36.55 -1.77
N VAL A 557 -11.66 -36.73 -3.08
CA VAL A 557 -10.39 -36.97 -3.77
C VAL A 557 -9.97 -35.69 -4.47
N VAL A 558 -8.76 -35.22 -4.18
CA VAL A 558 -8.21 -34.03 -4.84
C VAL A 558 -7.65 -34.42 -6.21
N LEU A 559 -8.27 -33.91 -7.26
CA LEU A 559 -7.93 -34.21 -8.65
C LEU A 559 -6.77 -33.35 -9.15
N SER A 560 -6.74 -32.07 -8.78
CA SER A 560 -5.70 -31.13 -9.20
C SER A 560 -5.68 -29.86 -8.37
N TYR A 561 -4.63 -29.06 -8.52
CA TYR A 561 -4.51 -27.72 -7.95
C TYR A 561 -4.34 -26.69 -9.07
N VAL A 562 -4.83 -25.47 -8.82
CA VAL A 562 -4.76 -24.35 -9.75
C VAL A 562 -4.23 -23.13 -9.01
N SER A 563 -3.12 -22.58 -9.49
CA SER A 563 -2.47 -21.39 -8.93
C SER A 563 -2.89 -20.10 -9.64
N ALA A 564 -2.54 -18.96 -9.05
CA ALA A 564 -2.77 -17.64 -9.63
C ALA A 564 -2.25 -17.52 -11.08
N GLY A 565 -2.98 -16.79 -11.92
CA GLY A 565 -2.73 -16.72 -13.37
C GLY A 565 -3.38 -17.84 -14.19
N ASN A 566 -4.11 -18.76 -13.55
CA ASN A 566 -4.92 -19.78 -14.22
C ASN A 566 -6.41 -19.61 -13.87
N TYR A 567 -7.29 -20.31 -14.58
CA TYR A 567 -8.73 -20.20 -14.41
C TYR A 567 -9.43 -21.54 -14.17
N VAL A 568 -10.63 -21.51 -13.59
CA VAL A 568 -11.50 -22.66 -13.31
C VAL A 568 -12.96 -22.34 -13.61
N GLY A 569 -13.75 -23.39 -13.87
CA GLY A 569 -15.19 -23.29 -14.12
C GLY A 569 -15.58 -23.25 -15.59
N GLU A 570 -14.62 -23.37 -16.51
CA GLU A 570 -14.84 -23.37 -17.96
C GLU A 570 -15.70 -24.54 -18.45
N MET A 571 -15.61 -25.70 -17.80
CA MET A 571 -16.27 -26.93 -18.25
C MET A 571 -17.79 -26.77 -18.26
N ALA A 572 -18.36 -26.26 -17.16
CA ALA A 572 -19.80 -26.07 -17.01
C ALA A 572 -20.35 -25.04 -18.02
N LEU A 573 -19.55 -24.03 -18.38
CA LEU A 573 -19.92 -23.02 -19.37
C LEU A 573 -19.91 -23.56 -20.81
N LEU A 574 -19.02 -24.51 -21.12
CA LEU A 574 -18.88 -25.10 -22.45
C LEU A 574 -19.87 -26.24 -22.71
N SER A 575 -20.17 -27.06 -21.68
CA SER A 575 -21.03 -28.24 -21.81
C SER A 575 -22.48 -27.99 -21.40
N ASN A 576 -22.79 -26.83 -20.83
CA ASN A 576 -24.09 -26.51 -20.22
C ASN A 576 -24.56 -27.55 -19.17
N ASN A 577 -23.61 -28.18 -18.49
CA ASN A 577 -23.86 -29.10 -17.39
C ASN A 577 -23.56 -28.38 -16.06
N PRO A 578 -24.04 -28.90 -14.92
CA PRO A 578 -23.60 -28.43 -13.61
C PRO A 578 -22.07 -28.52 -13.43
N ARG A 579 -21.54 -27.84 -12.41
CA ARG A 579 -20.13 -27.94 -12.01
C ARG A 579 -19.76 -29.42 -11.86
N SER A 580 -18.64 -29.83 -12.44
CA SER A 580 -18.21 -31.24 -12.49
C SER A 580 -17.31 -31.66 -11.32
N ALA A 581 -16.97 -30.72 -10.44
CA ALA A 581 -16.08 -30.88 -9.30
C ALA A 581 -16.26 -29.70 -8.33
N THR A 582 -15.89 -29.91 -7.07
CA THR A 582 -15.80 -28.87 -6.05
C THR A 582 -14.47 -28.14 -6.19
N VAL A 583 -14.47 -26.82 -6.03
CA VAL A 583 -13.25 -26.01 -6.02
C VAL A 583 -13.15 -25.23 -4.72
N THR A 584 -12.06 -25.44 -3.98
CA THR A 584 -11.86 -24.89 -2.63
C THR A 584 -10.56 -24.13 -2.54
N ALA A 585 -10.56 -22.96 -1.91
CA ALA A 585 -9.36 -22.18 -1.65
C ALA A 585 -8.38 -22.93 -0.75
N SER A 586 -7.17 -23.21 -1.23
CA SER A 586 -6.12 -23.89 -0.45
C SER A 586 -5.36 -22.95 0.50
N VAL A 587 -5.33 -21.67 0.12
CA VAL A 587 -4.84 -20.51 0.88
C VAL A 587 -5.81 -19.35 0.64
N PHE A 588 -5.62 -18.20 1.31
CA PHE A 588 -6.37 -16.99 0.96
C PHE A 588 -6.30 -16.73 -0.55
N THR A 589 -7.47 -16.68 -1.20
CA THR A 589 -7.58 -16.64 -2.66
C THR A 589 -8.45 -15.47 -3.10
N GLU A 590 -8.00 -14.73 -4.11
CA GLU A 590 -8.79 -13.70 -4.79
C GLU A 590 -9.01 -14.12 -6.24
N ALA A 591 -10.25 -14.11 -6.70
CA ALA A 591 -10.64 -14.50 -8.05
C ALA A 591 -11.45 -13.40 -8.74
N LEU A 592 -11.18 -13.20 -10.03
CA LEU A 592 -12.01 -12.41 -10.93
C LEU A 592 -13.07 -13.33 -11.53
N VAL A 593 -14.34 -13.05 -11.27
CA VAL A 593 -15.46 -13.85 -11.77
C VAL A 593 -16.05 -13.15 -12.98
N LEU A 594 -15.98 -13.82 -14.13
CA LEU A 594 -16.64 -13.39 -15.35
C LEU A 594 -18.02 -14.05 -15.43
N PRO A 595 -19.12 -13.26 -15.43
CA PRO A 595 -20.46 -13.81 -15.44
C PRO A 595 -20.73 -14.65 -16.69
N VAL A 596 -21.69 -15.58 -16.59
CA VAL A 596 -22.04 -16.52 -17.67
C VAL A 596 -22.42 -15.82 -18.97
N ALA A 597 -23.27 -14.79 -18.89
CA ALA A 597 -23.88 -14.18 -20.06
C ALA A 597 -22.84 -13.47 -20.98
N PRO A 598 -21.95 -12.59 -20.47
CA PRO A 598 -20.83 -12.06 -21.26
C PRO A 598 -19.95 -13.15 -21.88
N VAL A 599 -19.58 -14.17 -21.10
CA VAL A 599 -18.72 -15.27 -21.58
C VAL A 599 -19.38 -16.02 -22.73
N GLN A 600 -20.68 -16.32 -22.63
CA GLN A 600 -21.42 -17.00 -23.69
C GLN A 600 -21.54 -16.16 -24.97
N ARG A 601 -21.81 -14.85 -24.85
CA ARG A 601 -21.85 -13.93 -26.02
C ARG A 601 -20.51 -13.91 -26.75
N VAL A 602 -19.42 -13.82 -26.01
CA VAL A 602 -18.07 -13.80 -26.59
C VAL A 602 -17.68 -15.15 -27.19
N LEU A 603 -18.03 -16.27 -26.56
CA LEU A 603 -17.80 -17.62 -27.11
C LEU A 603 -18.59 -17.88 -28.40
N ALA A 604 -19.78 -17.30 -28.54
CA ALA A 604 -20.58 -17.43 -29.76
C ALA A 604 -19.92 -16.73 -30.96
N SER A 605 -19.29 -15.58 -30.71
CA SER A 605 -18.66 -14.76 -31.76
C SER A 605 -17.17 -15.05 -32.00
N ASN A 606 -16.51 -15.82 -31.12
CA ASN A 606 -15.06 -16.08 -31.18
C ASN A 606 -14.73 -17.58 -31.14
N PRO A 607 -14.79 -18.28 -32.29
CA PRO A 607 -14.55 -19.73 -32.37
C PRO A 607 -13.13 -20.13 -31.96
N ASP A 608 -12.14 -19.29 -32.22
CA ASP A 608 -10.74 -19.55 -31.83
C ASP A 608 -10.58 -19.61 -30.31
N TRP A 609 -11.19 -18.67 -29.58
CA TRP A 609 -11.15 -18.69 -28.12
C TRP A 609 -11.93 -19.89 -27.56
N LYS A 610 -13.09 -20.21 -28.15
CA LYS A 610 -13.86 -21.42 -27.80
C LYS A 610 -13.02 -22.69 -27.97
N SER A 611 -12.23 -22.79 -29.04
CA SER A 611 -11.34 -23.93 -29.27
C SER A 611 -10.25 -24.06 -28.20
N VAL A 612 -9.68 -22.94 -27.74
CA VAL A 612 -8.69 -22.90 -26.64
C VAL A 612 -9.30 -23.41 -25.35
N LEU A 613 -10.49 -22.91 -24.97
CA LEU A 613 -11.18 -23.37 -23.76
C LEU A 613 -11.55 -24.85 -23.86
N LEU A 614 -12.04 -25.33 -25.02
CA LEU A 614 -12.37 -26.74 -25.25
C LEU A 614 -11.14 -27.65 -25.15
N ALA A 615 -10.00 -27.23 -25.69
CA ALA A 615 -8.75 -27.98 -25.60
C ALA A 615 -8.29 -28.10 -24.13
N GLN A 616 -8.39 -27.01 -23.36
CA GLN A 616 -8.05 -27.00 -21.94
C GLN A 616 -9.02 -27.85 -21.10
N ALA A 617 -10.33 -27.75 -21.36
CA ALA A 617 -11.35 -28.58 -20.74
C ALA A 617 -11.11 -30.07 -21.04
N SER A 618 -10.79 -30.41 -22.30
CA SER A 618 -10.47 -31.78 -22.71
C SER A 618 -9.22 -32.32 -22.01
N LYS A 619 -8.18 -31.48 -21.85
CA LYS A 619 -6.96 -31.83 -21.10
C LYS A 619 -7.29 -32.14 -19.64
N ARG A 620 -8.18 -31.34 -19.02
CA ARG A 620 -8.64 -31.53 -17.64
C ARG A 620 -9.49 -32.78 -17.47
N VAL A 621 -10.39 -33.07 -18.41
CA VAL A 621 -11.17 -34.32 -18.40
C VAL A 621 -10.22 -35.52 -18.47
N LYS A 622 -9.25 -35.51 -19.39
CA LYS A 622 -8.26 -36.59 -19.49
C LYS A 622 -7.45 -36.73 -18.20
N SER A 623 -6.92 -35.63 -17.65
CA SER A 623 -6.14 -35.70 -16.41
C SER A 623 -6.97 -36.19 -15.22
N ASN A 624 -8.25 -35.80 -15.16
CA ASN A 624 -9.14 -36.20 -14.08
C ASN A 624 -9.51 -37.68 -14.20
N VAL A 625 -9.87 -38.18 -15.39
CA VAL A 625 -10.21 -39.60 -15.61
C VAL A 625 -9.01 -40.52 -15.33
N PHE A 626 -7.79 -40.15 -15.77
CA PHE A 626 -6.58 -40.90 -15.43
C PHE A 626 -6.30 -40.91 -13.91
N ARG A 627 -6.60 -39.80 -13.23
CA ARG A 627 -6.45 -39.70 -11.77
C ARG A 627 -7.57 -40.39 -11.00
N GLU A 628 -8.78 -40.53 -11.53
CA GLU A 628 -9.89 -41.28 -10.92
C GLU A 628 -9.54 -42.78 -10.80
N ASP A 629 -8.77 -43.34 -11.75
CA ASP A 629 -8.34 -44.76 -11.75
C ASP A 629 -7.13 -45.03 -10.84
N GLN A 630 -6.24 -44.05 -10.62
CA GLN A 630 -5.09 -44.11 -9.70
C GLN A 630 -5.34 -43.43 -8.34
N ALA A 631 -6.57 -42.96 -8.10
CA ALA A 631 -6.98 -41.94 -7.13
C ALA A 631 -6.62 -42.16 -5.65
N PHE A 632 -6.19 -43.34 -5.25
CA PHE A 632 -6.03 -43.67 -3.83
C PHE A 632 -4.61 -43.54 -3.28
N ARG A 633 -3.55 -43.65 -4.10
CA ARG A 633 -2.15 -43.58 -3.59
C ARG A 633 -1.47 -42.24 -3.89
N ASP A 634 -1.66 -41.69 -5.08
CA ASP A 634 -1.01 -40.43 -5.50
C ASP A 634 -1.76 -39.19 -5.00
N SER A 635 -3.08 -39.29 -4.75
CA SER A 635 -3.88 -38.18 -4.23
C SER A 635 -3.41 -37.74 -2.84
N ASP A 636 -3.06 -38.67 -1.95
CA ASP A 636 -2.64 -38.33 -0.59
C ASP A 636 -1.25 -37.69 -0.57
N LEU A 637 -0.33 -38.14 -1.44
CA LEU A 637 0.97 -37.51 -1.61
C LEU A 637 0.83 -36.10 -2.22
N ILE A 638 0.08 -35.95 -3.31
CA ILE A 638 -0.13 -34.64 -3.94
C ILE A 638 -0.82 -33.68 -2.96
N ARG A 639 -1.82 -34.16 -2.21
CA ARG A 639 -2.49 -33.39 -1.16
C ARG A 639 -1.52 -32.96 -0.08
N PHE A 640 -0.66 -33.86 0.40
CA PHE A 640 0.39 -33.56 1.36
C PHE A 640 1.34 -32.47 0.83
N LEU A 641 1.94 -32.68 -0.34
CA LEU A 641 2.90 -31.73 -0.93
C LEU A 641 2.28 -30.33 -1.10
N MET A 642 1.00 -30.26 -1.50
CA MET A 642 0.30 -29.00 -1.76
C MET A 642 -0.21 -28.32 -0.49
N GLN A 643 -0.68 -29.07 0.51
CA GLN A 643 -0.96 -28.54 1.86
C GLN A 643 0.30 -27.93 2.47
N GLU A 644 1.43 -28.57 2.22
CA GLU A 644 2.76 -28.09 2.58
C GLU A 644 3.33 -27.12 1.56
N GLY A 645 2.48 -26.34 0.88
CA GLY A 645 2.90 -25.14 0.14
C GLY A 645 3.86 -25.38 -1.02
N LEU A 646 4.12 -26.63 -1.40
CA LEU A 646 5.01 -26.91 -2.52
C LEU A 646 4.38 -26.41 -3.82
N GLY A 647 3.05 -26.33 -3.96
CA GLY A 647 2.41 -25.77 -5.16
C GLY A 647 2.82 -24.33 -5.53
N GLU A 648 3.35 -23.56 -4.59
CA GLU A 648 3.90 -22.22 -4.84
C GLU A 648 5.42 -22.12 -4.60
N ALA A 649 6.09 -23.22 -4.24
CA ALA A 649 7.53 -23.26 -4.04
C ALA A 649 8.25 -23.26 -5.39
N THR A 650 9.25 -22.41 -5.56
CA THR A 650 10.17 -22.56 -6.71
C THR A 650 11.31 -23.51 -6.39
N ASP A 651 11.70 -23.57 -5.11
CA ASP A 651 12.79 -24.43 -4.65
C ASP A 651 12.60 -24.79 -3.17
N ALA A 652 12.35 -26.07 -2.91
CA ALA A 652 12.16 -26.59 -1.56
C ALA A 652 13.19 -27.66 -1.21
N LEU A 653 13.59 -27.69 0.07
CA LEU A 653 14.39 -28.77 0.61
C LEU A 653 13.49 -29.96 0.93
N ILE A 654 13.81 -31.12 0.37
CA ILE A 654 13.14 -32.40 0.63
C ILE A 654 14.20 -33.39 1.12
N ILE A 655 13.86 -34.19 2.11
CA ILE A 655 14.71 -35.25 2.65
C ILE A 655 14.02 -36.60 2.40
N ASP A 656 14.73 -37.52 1.74
CA ASP A 656 14.30 -38.91 1.60
C ASP A 656 14.69 -39.69 2.87
N GLU A 657 13.70 -40.04 3.68
CA GLU A 657 13.88 -40.78 4.94
C GLU A 657 14.41 -42.20 4.71
N ASN A 658 14.28 -42.79 3.52
CA ASN A 658 14.91 -44.09 3.23
C ASN A 658 16.43 -43.99 3.13
N LEU A 659 16.96 -42.81 2.80
CA LEU A 659 18.40 -42.54 2.66
C LEU A 659 18.96 -41.76 3.86
N CYS A 660 18.11 -41.09 4.63
CA CYS A 660 18.51 -40.25 5.74
C CYS A 660 19.02 -41.10 6.91
N VAL A 661 20.27 -40.86 7.32
CA VAL A 661 20.87 -41.50 8.51
C VAL A 661 20.81 -40.60 9.76
N GLN A 662 20.04 -39.52 9.70
CA GLN A 662 19.81 -38.57 10.81
C GLN A 662 21.09 -38.06 11.50
N CYS A 663 22.16 -37.87 10.72
CA CYS A 663 23.47 -37.43 11.23
C CYS A 663 23.57 -35.92 11.54
N ASP A 664 22.52 -35.13 11.28
CA ASP A 664 22.45 -33.67 11.46
C ASP A 664 23.55 -32.83 10.75
N ASN A 665 24.30 -33.45 9.82
CA ASN A 665 25.33 -32.76 9.04
C ASN A 665 24.76 -31.62 8.19
N CYS A 666 23.54 -31.77 7.67
CA CYS A 666 22.88 -30.73 6.88
C CYS A 666 22.64 -29.45 7.70
N GLU A 667 22.20 -29.60 8.95
CA GLU A 667 21.94 -28.49 9.87
C GLU A 667 23.23 -27.87 10.40
N THR A 668 24.18 -28.72 10.80
CA THR A 668 25.51 -28.28 11.27
C THR A 668 26.23 -27.47 10.20
N ALA A 669 26.26 -27.96 8.96
CA ALA A 669 26.86 -27.23 7.84
C ALA A 669 26.14 -25.91 7.52
N CYS A 670 24.81 -25.85 7.71
CA CYS A 670 24.06 -24.62 7.55
C CYS A 670 24.47 -23.59 8.60
N ALA A 671 24.49 -23.97 9.88
CA ALA A 671 24.92 -23.10 10.97
C ALA A 671 26.36 -22.60 10.74
N ASP A 672 27.30 -23.48 10.38
CA ASP A 672 28.69 -23.10 10.13
C ASP A 672 28.85 -22.11 8.97
N THR A 673 28.05 -22.27 7.92
CA THR A 673 28.03 -21.33 6.78
C THR A 673 27.44 -19.98 7.17
N HIS A 674 26.58 -19.93 8.19
CA HIS A 674 25.79 -18.76 8.56
C HIS A 674 26.07 -18.29 10.00
N ASN A 675 27.35 -18.26 10.38
CA ASN A 675 27.82 -17.69 11.65
C ASN A 675 27.11 -18.28 12.88
N GLY A 676 26.96 -19.60 12.92
CA GLY A 676 26.34 -20.33 14.04
C GLY A 676 24.81 -20.33 14.04
N THR A 677 24.15 -19.56 13.17
CA THR A 677 22.68 -19.56 13.07
C THR A 677 22.22 -20.50 11.96
N SER A 678 21.73 -21.69 12.33
CA SER A 678 21.10 -22.58 11.34
C SER A 678 19.83 -21.94 10.78
N ARG A 679 19.67 -22.04 9.46
CA ARG A 679 18.52 -21.54 8.70
C ARG A 679 17.61 -22.65 8.20
N LEU A 680 17.86 -23.87 8.68
CA LEU A 680 17.04 -25.06 8.50
C LEU A 680 16.90 -25.78 9.85
N ASP A 681 15.81 -26.49 10.02
CA ASP A 681 15.62 -27.46 11.09
C ASP A 681 15.28 -28.79 10.44
N ARG A 682 16.18 -29.78 10.57
CA ARG A 682 16.02 -31.09 9.91
C ARG A 682 14.96 -31.95 10.61
N SER A 683 14.75 -31.73 11.90
CA SER A 683 13.84 -32.55 12.69
C SER A 683 12.41 -32.03 12.66
N ALA A 684 12.24 -30.73 12.44
CA ALA A 684 10.95 -30.07 12.36
C ALA A 684 10.38 -30.09 10.94
N GLY A 685 9.05 -30.13 10.86
CA GLY A 685 8.32 -30.19 9.59
C GLY A 685 7.64 -31.54 9.41
N PRO A 686 6.74 -31.65 8.45
CA PRO A 686 5.91 -32.83 8.34
C PRO A 686 6.54 -33.89 7.43
N THR A 687 6.19 -35.14 7.70
CA THR A 687 6.64 -36.31 6.94
C THR A 687 5.43 -37.06 6.40
N PHE A 688 5.50 -37.45 5.13
CA PHE A 688 4.54 -38.34 4.52
C PHE A 688 5.28 -39.46 3.79
N GLN A 689 5.04 -40.70 4.22
CA GLN A 689 5.81 -41.88 3.78
C GLN A 689 7.32 -41.63 3.99
N ASN A 690 8.15 -41.75 2.95
CA ASN A 690 9.59 -41.50 3.02
C ASN A 690 9.97 -40.04 2.70
N ILE A 691 9.01 -39.14 2.55
CA ILE A 691 9.27 -37.75 2.15
C ILE A 691 9.11 -36.86 3.37
N HIS A 692 10.22 -36.28 3.82
CA HIS A 692 10.24 -35.29 4.88
C HIS A 692 10.47 -33.88 4.31
N ILE A 693 9.62 -32.93 4.68
CA ILE A 693 9.74 -31.52 4.30
C ILE A 693 10.24 -30.76 5.54
N PRO A 694 11.56 -30.57 5.70
CA PRO A 694 12.10 -29.86 6.85
C PRO A 694 11.67 -28.39 6.87
N THR A 695 11.75 -27.77 8.04
CA THR A 695 11.52 -26.32 8.17
C THR A 695 12.69 -25.56 7.54
N SER A 696 12.53 -25.23 6.26
CA SER A 696 13.49 -24.46 5.45
C SER A 696 12.73 -23.61 4.44
N CYS A 697 13.29 -22.46 4.06
CA CYS A 697 12.66 -21.56 3.10
C CYS A 697 12.40 -22.26 1.75
N ARG A 698 11.16 -22.12 1.26
CA ARG A 698 10.66 -22.68 -0.01
C ARG A 698 10.82 -21.74 -1.22
N HIS A 699 11.43 -20.57 -0.99
CA HIS A 699 11.67 -19.51 -1.97
C HIS A 699 10.45 -19.19 -2.87
N CYS A 700 9.25 -19.20 -2.27
CA CYS A 700 7.98 -19.19 -2.98
C CYS A 700 7.94 -18.22 -4.17
N GLU A 701 7.24 -18.64 -5.23
CA GLU A 701 6.97 -17.79 -6.38
C GLU A 701 6.21 -16.52 -5.99
N HIS A 702 5.36 -16.62 -4.97
CA HIS A 702 4.72 -15.51 -4.29
C HIS A 702 5.23 -15.43 -2.84
N PRO A 703 6.37 -14.74 -2.59
CA PRO A 703 6.95 -14.69 -1.25
C PRO A 703 6.07 -13.84 -0.33
N HIS A 704 5.23 -14.50 0.47
CA HIS A 704 4.39 -13.86 1.49
C HIS A 704 5.20 -12.98 2.44
N CYS A 705 6.44 -13.39 2.72
CA CYS A 705 7.37 -12.65 3.58
C CYS A 705 7.92 -11.36 2.97
N MET A 706 7.97 -11.24 1.64
CA MET A 706 8.48 -10.06 0.94
C MET A 706 7.48 -8.91 0.93
N LYS A 707 6.19 -9.25 0.81
CA LYS A 707 5.12 -8.30 0.53
C LYS A 707 5.03 -7.17 1.56
N ASP A 708 5.27 -7.49 2.83
CA ASP A 708 5.05 -6.59 3.97
C ASP A 708 6.36 -6.32 4.73
N CYS A 709 7.49 -6.30 4.01
CA CYS A 709 8.77 -5.88 4.57
C CYS A 709 8.86 -4.34 4.52
N PRO A 710 8.75 -3.62 5.65
CA PRO A 710 8.68 -2.15 5.65
C PRO A 710 9.90 -1.46 5.03
N PRO A 711 11.15 -1.88 5.34
CA PRO A 711 12.33 -1.29 4.71
C PRO A 711 12.64 -1.90 3.33
N ASP A 712 11.73 -2.70 2.75
CA ASP A 712 11.96 -3.46 1.52
C ASP A 712 13.28 -4.28 1.58
N ALA A 713 13.56 -4.86 2.75
CA ALA A 713 14.79 -5.61 3.00
C ALA A 713 14.73 -7.02 2.42
N ILE A 714 13.55 -7.62 2.30
CA ILE A 714 13.40 -8.92 1.67
C ILE A 714 13.25 -8.70 0.16
N ARG A 715 14.18 -9.26 -0.61
CA ARG A 715 14.26 -9.06 -2.06
C ARG A 715 14.49 -10.39 -2.75
N ARG A 716 14.19 -10.49 -4.03
CA ARG A 716 14.54 -11.66 -4.84
C ARG A 716 15.77 -11.31 -5.67
N ASN A 717 16.80 -12.15 -5.66
CA ASN A 717 18.00 -11.91 -6.47
C ASN A 717 17.78 -12.36 -7.93
N GLU A 718 18.78 -12.15 -8.78
CA GLU A 718 18.72 -12.45 -10.22
C GLU A 718 18.39 -13.92 -10.52
N ASN A 719 18.79 -14.83 -9.63
CA ASN A 719 18.55 -16.28 -9.76
C ASN A 719 17.17 -16.70 -9.23
N GLY A 720 16.36 -15.78 -8.70
CA GLY A 720 15.04 -16.08 -8.15
C GLY A 720 15.03 -16.46 -6.67
N GLU A 721 16.16 -16.36 -5.99
CA GLU A 721 16.27 -16.70 -4.58
C GLU A 721 15.74 -15.52 -3.76
N VAL A 722 14.76 -15.76 -2.89
CA VAL A 722 14.35 -14.76 -1.90
C VAL A 722 15.50 -14.58 -0.90
N MET A 723 15.92 -13.35 -0.63
CA MET A 723 17.07 -12.94 0.18
C MET A 723 16.66 -11.87 1.18
N ILE A 724 17.41 -11.72 2.27
CA ILE A 724 17.22 -10.66 3.24
C ILE A 724 18.45 -9.76 3.20
N ALA A 725 18.26 -8.49 2.84
CA ALA A 725 19.30 -7.46 2.82
C ALA A 725 19.58 -6.91 4.23
N ASP A 726 20.74 -6.26 4.39
CA ASP A 726 21.16 -5.69 5.68
C ASP A 726 20.26 -4.54 6.17
N SER A 727 19.41 -3.97 5.30
CA SER A 727 18.38 -2.97 5.63
C SER A 727 17.25 -3.51 6.51
N CYS A 728 17.26 -4.81 6.87
CA CYS A 728 16.29 -5.38 7.80
C CYS A 728 16.35 -4.68 9.17
N ILE A 729 15.21 -4.11 9.58
CA ILE A 729 15.02 -3.38 10.84
C ILE A 729 14.55 -4.28 12.00
N GLY A 730 14.35 -5.58 11.77
CA GLY A 730 13.95 -6.50 12.83
C GLY A 730 12.47 -6.52 13.20
N CYS A 731 11.58 -5.98 12.35
CA CYS A 731 10.14 -5.87 12.67
C CYS A 731 9.35 -7.19 12.72
N GLY A 732 9.92 -8.32 12.29
CA GLY A 732 9.27 -9.65 12.34
C GLY A 732 8.02 -9.87 11.49
N ASN A 733 7.54 -8.89 10.70
CA ASN A 733 6.42 -9.10 9.76
C ASN A 733 6.59 -10.32 8.86
N CYS A 734 7.80 -10.49 8.35
CA CYS A 734 8.13 -11.58 7.46
C CYS A 734 8.05 -12.96 8.13
N GLU A 735 8.29 -13.05 9.44
CA GLU A 735 8.11 -14.26 10.24
C GLU A 735 6.63 -14.62 10.31
N ARG A 736 5.78 -13.65 10.68
CA ARG A 736 4.33 -13.83 10.83
C ARG A 736 3.61 -14.08 9.51
N ASN A 737 4.08 -13.43 8.44
CA ASN A 737 3.49 -13.60 7.12
C ASN A 737 3.99 -14.85 6.39
N CYS A 738 4.99 -15.55 6.92
CA CYS A 738 5.38 -16.83 6.35
C CYS A 738 4.38 -17.91 6.80
N PRO A 739 3.53 -18.45 5.90
CA PRO A 739 2.56 -19.48 6.27
C PRO A 739 3.22 -20.81 6.69
N TYR A 740 4.55 -20.91 6.55
CA TYR A 740 5.34 -22.11 6.72
C TYR A 740 6.31 -22.05 7.89
N GLY A 741 6.34 -20.92 8.63
CA GLY A 741 7.18 -20.76 9.81
C GLY A 741 8.69 -20.85 9.55
N VAL A 742 9.15 -20.58 8.31
CA VAL A 742 10.56 -20.80 7.90
C VAL A 742 11.48 -19.62 8.19
N ILE A 743 10.93 -18.47 8.56
CA ILE A 743 11.69 -17.27 8.93
C ILE A 743 11.76 -17.24 10.45
N LYS A 744 12.95 -16.98 10.99
CA LYS A 744 13.21 -16.83 12.42
C LYS A 744 13.82 -15.46 12.69
N MET A 745 13.59 -14.89 13.87
CA MET A 745 14.26 -13.67 14.32
C MET A 745 15.51 -14.00 15.14
N ALA A 746 16.69 -13.70 14.61
CA ALA A 746 17.97 -14.04 15.24
C ALA A 746 18.91 -12.83 15.34
N VAL A 747 19.74 -12.80 16.38
CA VAL A 747 20.84 -11.83 16.48
C VAL A 747 21.94 -12.24 15.52
N LYS A 748 22.43 -11.32 14.69
CA LYS A 748 23.54 -11.59 13.78
C LYS A 748 24.81 -11.81 14.62
N ALA A 749 25.24 -13.06 14.75
CA ALA A 749 26.45 -13.41 15.48
C ALA A 749 27.69 -12.72 14.84
N PRO A 750 28.70 -12.34 15.63
CA PRO A 750 29.96 -11.84 15.09
C PRO A 750 30.62 -12.91 14.20
N PRO A 751 31.35 -12.51 13.14
CA PRO A 751 32.05 -13.45 12.27
C PRO A 751 33.11 -14.23 13.06
N LYS A 752 33.29 -15.52 12.74
CA LYS A 752 34.32 -16.37 13.37
C LYS A 752 35.71 -15.74 13.23
N LYS A 753 36.50 -15.76 14.30
CA LYS A 753 37.90 -15.32 14.29
C LYS A 753 38.81 -16.47 13.87
N GLY A 754 39.51 -16.31 12.74
CA GLY A 754 40.52 -17.27 12.27
C GLY A 754 39.95 -18.49 11.54
N ASN A 755 40.82 -19.21 10.83
CA ASN A 755 40.48 -20.48 10.17
C ASN A 755 41.00 -21.68 10.98
N LEU A 756 40.56 -22.89 10.61
CA LEU A 756 40.93 -24.13 11.31
C LEU A 756 42.45 -24.32 11.40
N LEU A 757 43.20 -23.94 10.36
CA LEU A 757 44.66 -24.03 10.34
C LEU A 757 45.32 -23.06 11.32
N THR A 758 44.83 -21.83 11.44
CA THR A 758 45.36 -20.86 12.41
C THR A 758 45.07 -21.25 13.85
N TRP A 759 43.92 -21.87 14.11
CA TRP A 759 43.62 -22.45 15.42
C TRP A 759 44.50 -23.67 15.69
N LEU A 760 44.58 -24.61 14.74
CA LEU A 760 45.32 -25.87 14.90
C LEU A 760 46.83 -25.66 15.07
N LEU A 761 47.41 -24.70 14.33
CA LEU A 761 48.86 -24.46 14.31
C LEU A 761 49.33 -23.45 15.35
N PHE A 762 48.48 -22.49 15.76
CA PHE A 762 48.90 -21.37 16.60
C PHE A 762 48.01 -21.13 17.81
N GLY A 763 46.93 -21.89 17.99
CA GLY A 763 45.95 -21.64 19.06
C GLY A 763 45.25 -20.29 18.96
N LEU A 764 45.26 -19.67 17.76
CA LEU A 764 44.71 -18.34 17.51
C LEU A 764 43.37 -18.46 16.77
N GLY A 765 42.31 -17.90 17.34
CA GLY A 765 40.96 -17.93 16.78
C GLY A 765 39.96 -18.70 17.66
N ASP A 766 38.74 -18.86 17.17
CA ASP A 766 37.67 -19.56 17.90
C ASP A 766 37.92 -21.07 17.90
N THR A 767 37.64 -21.75 19.01
CA THR A 767 37.80 -23.20 19.13
C THR A 767 36.81 -23.93 18.23
N PRO A 768 37.22 -24.96 17.45
CA PRO A 768 36.31 -25.78 16.68
C PRO A 768 35.27 -26.42 17.61
N GLY A 769 34.01 -26.03 17.46
CA GLY A 769 32.89 -26.54 18.25
C GLY A 769 32.37 -25.62 19.35
N GLU A 770 33.01 -24.47 19.63
CA GLU A 770 32.41 -23.44 20.50
C GLU A 770 31.28 -22.72 19.75
N ARG A 771 30.07 -22.74 20.33
CA ARG A 771 28.79 -22.49 19.63
C ARG A 771 27.95 -21.34 20.18
N GLU A 772 28.44 -20.54 21.11
CA GLU A 772 27.64 -19.44 21.66
C GLU A 772 28.18 -18.09 21.22
N ALA A 773 27.46 -17.46 20.30
CA ALA A 773 27.56 -16.02 20.10
C ALA A 773 27.23 -15.34 21.44
N ALA A 774 28.06 -14.41 21.88
CA ALA A 774 27.80 -13.64 23.09
C ALA A 774 26.39 -13.01 23.00
N TYR A 775 25.50 -13.39 23.92
CA TYR A 775 24.12 -12.91 23.97
C TYR A 775 24.10 -11.44 24.45
N ASP A 776 23.89 -10.51 23.52
CA ASP A 776 23.57 -9.12 23.85
C ASP A 776 22.04 -8.95 23.94
N PRO A 777 21.47 -8.75 25.14
CA PRO A 777 20.03 -8.57 25.32
C PRO A 777 19.48 -7.29 24.65
N ASN A 778 20.33 -6.34 24.25
CA ASN A 778 19.93 -5.11 23.55
C ASN A 778 20.09 -5.19 22.03
N ALA A 779 20.62 -6.30 21.49
CA ALA A 779 20.83 -6.44 20.06
C ALA A 779 19.52 -6.65 19.31
N ILE A 780 19.30 -5.86 18.26
CA ILE A 780 18.12 -5.97 17.39
C ILE A 780 18.18 -7.32 16.66
N LYS A 781 17.21 -8.20 16.94
CA LYS A 781 17.01 -9.44 16.18
C LYS A 781 16.65 -9.09 14.74
N LYS A 782 17.35 -9.69 13.77
CA LYS A 782 17.04 -9.57 12.34
C LYS A 782 16.43 -10.86 11.83
N ALA A 783 15.61 -10.74 10.79
CA ALA A 783 15.03 -11.90 10.14
C ALA A 783 16.13 -12.73 9.47
N VAL A 784 16.10 -14.04 9.71
CA VAL A 784 16.96 -15.04 9.09
C VAL A 784 16.10 -16.14 8.48
N LYS A 785 16.54 -16.64 7.34
CA LYS A 785 15.94 -17.77 6.63
C LYS A 785 16.94 -18.34 5.65
N CYS A 786 16.68 -19.53 5.11
CA CYS A 786 17.54 -20.07 4.08
C CYS A 786 17.61 -19.13 2.87
N ASP A 787 18.82 -18.94 2.37
CA ASP A 787 19.19 -18.10 1.24
C ASP A 787 19.88 -18.94 0.15
N MET A 788 19.74 -20.26 0.21
CA MET A 788 20.39 -21.25 -0.65
C MET A 788 21.92 -21.12 -0.71
N CYS A 789 22.52 -20.52 0.33
CA CYS A 789 23.94 -20.18 0.36
C CYS A 789 24.35 -19.32 -0.85
N ALA A 790 23.48 -18.40 -1.26
CA ALA A 790 23.73 -17.47 -2.37
C ALA A 790 25.12 -16.82 -2.26
N GLY A 791 25.88 -16.88 -3.36
CA GLY A 791 27.27 -16.41 -3.41
C GLY A 791 28.33 -17.47 -3.09
N SER A 792 27.94 -18.68 -2.66
CA SER A 792 28.85 -19.83 -2.54
C SER A 792 28.95 -20.60 -3.86
N THR A 793 30.16 -20.86 -4.34
CA THR A 793 30.41 -21.59 -5.61
C THR A 793 29.97 -23.05 -5.59
N GLY A 794 29.73 -23.63 -4.40
CA GLY A 794 29.30 -25.03 -4.25
C GLY A 794 27.78 -25.23 -4.14
N GLY A 795 26.96 -24.19 -4.17
CA GLY A 795 25.50 -24.27 -3.94
C GLY A 795 25.08 -24.36 -2.46
N PRO A 796 23.94 -25.02 -2.12
CA PRO A 796 23.48 -25.15 -0.73
C PRO A 796 24.36 -26.09 0.11
N ALA A 797 24.85 -25.59 1.26
CA ALA A 797 25.73 -26.37 2.15
C ALA A 797 25.04 -27.62 2.73
N CYS A 798 23.74 -27.53 3.02
CA CYS A 798 22.96 -28.64 3.57
C CYS A 798 22.87 -29.86 2.63
N VAL A 799 22.83 -29.63 1.32
CA VAL A 799 22.82 -30.68 0.29
C VAL A 799 24.20 -31.29 0.17
N ARG A 800 25.27 -30.46 0.07
CA ARG A 800 26.65 -30.96 -0.04
C ARG A 800 27.12 -31.76 1.16
N ALA A 801 26.66 -31.40 2.35
CA ALA A 801 27.05 -32.07 3.60
C ALA A 801 26.29 -33.39 3.83
N CYS A 802 25.29 -33.72 3.00
CA CYS A 802 24.54 -34.96 3.14
C CYS A 802 25.37 -36.16 2.62
N PRO A 803 25.79 -37.10 3.49
CA PRO A 803 26.68 -38.18 3.08
C PRO A 803 26.00 -39.24 2.21
N THR A 804 24.67 -39.32 2.25
CA THR A 804 23.88 -40.32 1.52
C THR A 804 23.12 -39.73 0.32
N GLY A 805 23.19 -38.41 0.10
CA GLY A 805 22.40 -37.73 -0.91
C GLY A 805 20.90 -37.64 -0.60
N ALA A 806 20.49 -37.93 0.64
CA ALA A 806 19.09 -37.88 1.08
C ALA A 806 18.47 -36.48 0.99
N ALA A 807 19.25 -35.42 1.20
CA ALA A 807 18.78 -34.04 1.19
C ALA A 807 18.93 -33.41 -0.20
N ILE A 808 17.82 -33.00 -0.82
CA ILE A 808 17.81 -32.40 -2.16
C ILE A 808 17.00 -31.10 -2.17
N ARG A 809 17.48 -30.12 -2.95
CA ARG A 809 16.69 -28.94 -3.34
C ARG A 809 16.06 -29.21 -4.70
N ILE A 810 14.74 -29.10 -4.80
CA ILE A 810 14.02 -29.40 -6.04
C ILE A 810 12.75 -28.57 -6.17
N SER A 811 12.34 -28.29 -7.41
CA SER A 811 11.02 -27.72 -7.65
C SER A 811 9.92 -28.80 -7.59
N PRO A 812 8.68 -28.44 -7.24
CA PRO A 812 7.56 -29.38 -7.15
C PRO A 812 7.27 -30.11 -8.46
N GLU A 813 7.36 -29.39 -9.58
CA GLU A 813 7.14 -29.94 -10.92
C GLU A 813 8.21 -30.97 -11.27
N GLN A 814 9.48 -30.66 -10.99
CA GLN A 814 10.60 -31.59 -11.21
C GLN A 814 10.47 -32.83 -10.32
N TYR A 815 10.01 -32.67 -9.08
CA TYR A 815 9.80 -33.78 -8.17
C TYR A 815 8.72 -34.74 -8.66
N LEU A 816 7.58 -34.20 -9.11
CA LEU A 816 6.47 -35.01 -9.65
C LEU A 816 6.85 -35.72 -10.95
N VAL A 817 7.64 -35.08 -11.82
CA VAL A 817 8.15 -35.72 -13.04
C VAL A 817 9.12 -36.85 -12.70
N LYS A 818 10.03 -36.62 -11.75
CA LYS A 818 11.03 -37.62 -11.32
C LYS A 818 10.39 -38.87 -10.69
N GLN A 819 9.23 -38.72 -10.06
CA GLN A 819 8.44 -39.84 -9.51
C GLN A 819 7.64 -40.60 -10.59
N ALA A 820 7.39 -39.98 -11.74
CA ALA A 820 6.61 -40.57 -12.84
C ALA A 820 7.47 -41.33 -13.86
N GLU A 821 8.80 -41.24 -13.78
CA GLU A 821 9.71 -42.05 -14.59
C GLU A 821 9.80 -43.48 -14.00
N PRO A 822 9.61 -44.54 -14.81
CA PRO A 822 9.81 -45.90 -14.35
C PRO A 822 11.29 -46.09 -14.01
N GLY A 823 11.57 -46.40 -12.74
CA GLY A 823 12.91 -46.66 -12.21
C GLY A 823 13.58 -47.92 -12.76
#